data_AF-A0A6C2U244-F1
#
_entry.id   AF-A0A6C2U244-F1
#
_cell.length_a   1.000
_cell.length_b   1.000
_cell.length_c   1.000
_cell.angle_alpha   90.00
_cell.angle_beta   90.00
_cell.angle_gamma   90.00
#
_symmetry.space_group_name_H-M   'P 1'
#
loop_
_entity.id
_entity.type
_entity.pdbx_description
1 polymer ?
#
loop_
_entity_poly.entity_id
_entity_poly.type
_entity_poly.pdbx_seq_one_letter_code
_entity_poly.pdbx_strand_id
1 'polypeptide(L)'
;MNKLRELKHILRTGAWSTVLAFGLTAHAIDVYQTSSMGVNKHWNMTNYWDNAETPSSGNDYFNATGGDTRTPVNGVEPSPIFLGDSLTMTNGSRLQLKHSGAATVNLILQDGSRINNGGGSGQLDGTLTGSGDINIDTTSNNNRPITIGSLLKSDNTFSEFEITGSYANNVTFTNAANTFTGVFTVVNGGFLKGAGLGQASGFSIGSNSGLDFDADFVNTNADITITPGGLFILDQDVEVYSASIWGIVLTNGTYTGAQLKADGTFGLAFAGSSDTSTLKVHYTPPVIVGDTIYQTGTMGVSDDWNSSNKWDNGLAPIFSNDYVNAGTGWDTRTPASGSETFGGNSLTMTNGALLAIKNNGPWTVNNLNIWAGSGIRLAGGYGSSLGGSLNLLGTGSIDFNAGSFGRICTISSLISADATVSNIVVSIGETVPTNTAHATQAGFIVNSVLNEFDGRWMVESGLLKGENFGTGSFLVTDFGYLDFDADYSNTGAELTIEANPTNSTQSGMILLDQNVIVGSATIWGESLADGLYFGVDLKAHPVYGGAFDPASSDGAYLLVGSTATAPVTQILDIGSGDAEGWLNTNVWSDSLAPSPDKDYINNTSGMATRPPQSSVESSPVFLGRSLTIADGAKFTTKFSGTATVSNFNMFAGCALTLVSGTALDGNLNLKGSGAINLTASGNSRKLTVESLVTAGKDIDSMVLTVATGWDTNTVENTGFTFNNTNNTFTGVWDVEQGMLRGGGLGQSSFVIGEEGYLYLDTDFYNTNGTLTIEANPTNSAVGGLIRLALGKSMTVAAATLWGVELADGTYTAAELMAHPTYGAAIHSLSTGSLTVQSPAKIVPEIDYVEFGMSGSDLLIGWVATNYATYTVQADADLVNPPEWDITVTNITGVDGQIIITNDTSVVPSLFYRVIGN
;
A
#
# COMPACT_ATOMS: atom_id res chain seq x y z
N MET A 1 -19.41 -36.84 -29.05
CA MET A 1 -20.63 -37.56 -29.53
C MET A 1 -21.05 -38.76 -28.68
N ASN A 2 -20.14 -39.53 -28.06
CA ASN A 2 -20.54 -40.70 -27.25
C ASN A 2 -21.23 -40.36 -25.91
N LYS A 3 -20.89 -39.23 -25.26
CA LYS A 3 -21.58 -38.76 -24.04
C LYS A 3 -23.05 -38.31 -24.27
N LEU A 4 -23.44 -38.05 -25.53
CA LEU A 4 -24.82 -37.66 -25.87
C LEU A 4 -25.77 -38.88 -25.98
N ARG A 5 -25.24 -40.12 -26.04
CA ARG A 5 -26.04 -41.35 -26.09
C ARG A 5 -26.45 -41.87 -24.71
N GLU A 6 -25.67 -41.61 -23.66
CA GLU A 6 -26.03 -42.02 -22.29
C GLU A 6 -27.18 -41.19 -21.70
N LEU A 7 -27.28 -39.91 -22.04
CA LEU A 7 -28.37 -39.05 -21.57
C LEU A 7 -29.77 -39.51 -22.05
N LYS A 8 -29.83 -40.21 -23.19
CA LYS A 8 -31.09 -40.74 -23.74
C LYS A 8 -31.63 -41.97 -23.01
N HIS A 9 -30.81 -42.67 -22.22
CA HIS A 9 -31.27 -43.87 -21.52
C HIS A 9 -31.93 -43.57 -20.17
N ILE A 10 -31.54 -42.47 -19.52
CA ILE A 10 -32.08 -42.04 -18.21
C ILE A 10 -33.48 -41.43 -18.34
N LEU A 11 -33.86 -40.88 -19.50
CA LEU A 11 -35.14 -40.20 -19.72
C LEU A 11 -36.35 -41.12 -20.04
N ARG A 12 -36.20 -42.45 -20.01
CA ARG A 12 -37.27 -43.39 -20.42
C ARG A 12 -37.99 -44.16 -19.30
N THR A 13 -37.56 -44.07 -18.06
CA THR A 13 -38.22 -44.75 -16.93
C THR A 13 -38.87 -43.71 -16.03
N GLY A 14 -40.16 -43.48 -16.27
CA GLY A 14 -40.91 -42.42 -15.62
C GLY A 14 -41.03 -42.56 -14.11
N ALA A 15 -40.73 -41.46 -13.42
CA ALA A 15 -41.40 -41.02 -12.22
C ALA A 15 -40.99 -39.53 -11.96
N TRP A 16 -41.97 -38.69 -11.65
CA TRP A 16 -41.87 -37.30 -11.16
C TRP A 16 -41.47 -36.22 -12.17
N SER A 17 -42.47 -35.39 -12.51
CA SER A 17 -42.36 -34.11 -13.18
C SER A 17 -41.64 -33.10 -12.29
N THR A 18 -40.32 -33.17 -12.23
CA THR A 18 -39.48 -32.03 -11.90
C THR A 18 -38.84 -31.60 -13.21
N VAL A 19 -39.30 -30.50 -13.79
CA VAL A 19 -38.60 -29.87 -14.91
C VAL A 19 -37.26 -29.39 -14.34
N LEU A 20 -36.23 -30.24 -14.44
CA LEU A 20 -34.84 -29.81 -14.31
C LEU A 20 -34.57 -28.87 -15.49
N ALA A 21 -34.82 -27.58 -15.30
CA ALA A 21 -34.28 -26.56 -16.16
C ALA A 21 -32.76 -26.55 -15.93
N PHE A 22 -32.03 -27.26 -16.78
CA PHE A 22 -30.59 -27.03 -16.92
C PHE A 22 -30.45 -25.61 -17.47
N GLY A 23 -30.26 -24.64 -16.58
CA GLY A 23 -29.85 -23.29 -16.93
C GLY A 23 -28.44 -23.35 -17.51
N LEU A 24 -28.34 -23.61 -18.81
CA LEU A 24 -27.13 -23.34 -19.57
C LEU A 24 -27.02 -21.81 -19.66
N THR A 25 -26.44 -21.19 -18.65
CA THR A 25 -25.95 -19.82 -18.76
C THR A 25 -24.81 -19.87 -19.79
N ALA A 26 -25.07 -19.38 -21.00
CA ALA A 26 -24.00 -19.07 -21.93
C ALA A 26 -23.09 -18.08 -21.22
N HIS A 27 -21.79 -18.37 -21.14
CA HIS A 27 -20.82 -17.41 -20.63
C HIS A 27 -20.93 -16.14 -21.46
N ALA A 28 -20.94 -14.99 -20.79
CA ALA A 28 -20.90 -13.71 -21.48
C ALA A 28 -19.66 -13.66 -22.37
N ILE A 29 -19.82 -13.17 -23.60
CA ILE A 29 -18.69 -12.95 -24.50
C ILE A 29 -18.14 -11.55 -24.20
N ASP A 30 -16.82 -11.45 -24.07
CA ASP A 30 -16.12 -10.17 -23.96
C ASP A 30 -16.05 -9.50 -25.33
N VAL A 31 -16.47 -8.24 -25.40
CA VAL A 31 -16.52 -7.43 -26.64
C VAL A 31 -15.75 -6.13 -26.43
N TYR A 32 -14.82 -5.80 -27.33
CA TYR A 32 -13.92 -4.67 -27.14
C TYR A 32 -14.27 -3.48 -28.03
N GLN A 33 -14.15 -2.27 -27.47
CA GLN A 33 -14.25 -1.02 -28.23
C GLN A 33 -13.03 -0.91 -29.16
N THR A 34 -13.27 -0.69 -30.45
CA THR A 34 -12.21 -0.65 -31.48
C THR A 34 -11.67 0.74 -31.77
N SER A 35 -12.40 1.80 -31.36
CA SER A 35 -11.98 3.20 -31.55
C SER A 35 -12.73 4.15 -30.63
N SER A 36 -12.14 5.32 -30.33
CA SER A 36 -12.78 6.38 -29.54
C SER A 36 -14.07 6.91 -30.22
N MET A 37 -15.16 7.02 -29.45
CA MET A 37 -16.44 7.50 -29.95
C MET A 37 -16.42 9.02 -30.12
N GLY A 38 -16.46 9.48 -31.38
CA GLY A 38 -16.52 10.89 -31.72
C GLY A 38 -17.86 11.57 -31.41
N VAL A 39 -17.98 12.84 -31.80
CA VAL A 39 -19.25 13.60 -31.67
C VAL A 39 -20.38 12.92 -32.46
N ASN A 40 -21.58 12.87 -31.90
CA ASN A 40 -22.77 12.17 -32.45
C ASN A 40 -22.64 10.65 -32.57
N LYS A 41 -21.67 10.06 -31.87
CA LYS A 41 -21.52 8.61 -31.72
C LYS A 41 -21.89 8.23 -30.29
N HIS A 42 -22.31 6.98 -30.10
CA HIS A 42 -22.75 6.48 -28.81
C HIS A 42 -22.54 4.97 -28.69
N TRP A 43 -22.61 4.48 -27.45
CA TRP A 43 -22.31 3.09 -27.11
C TRP A 43 -23.22 2.07 -27.81
N ASN A 44 -24.41 2.44 -28.28
CA ASN A 44 -25.33 1.49 -28.94
C ASN A 44 -25.05 1.30 -30.45
N MET A 45 -24.01 1.93 -31.00
CA MET A 45 -23.67 1.82 -32.43
C MET A 45 -22.79 0.60 -32.70
N THR A 46 -23.15 -0.21 -33.70
CA THR A 46 -22.44 -1.43 -34.13
C THR A 46 -20.96 -1.24 -34.47
N ASN A 47 -20.60 -0.10 -35.08
CA ASN A 47 -19.30 0.09 -35.72
C ASN A 47 -18.16 0.46 -34.76
N TYR A 48 -18.40 0.42 -33.45
CA TYR A 48 -17.39 0.74 -32.43
C TYR A 48 -16.99 -0.47 -31.61
N TRP A 49 -17.61 -1.62 -31.84
CA TRP A 49 -17.36 -2.88 -31.14
C TRP A 49 -16.72 -3.88 -32.12
N ASP A 50 -15.79 -4.70 -31.64
CA ASP A 50 -15.01 -5.64 -32.46
C ASP A 50 -15.84 -6.79 -33.04
N ASN A 51 -16.95 -7.13 -32.40
CA ASN A 51 -17.96 -8.05 -32.94
C ASN A 51 -18.82 -7.41 -34.05
N ALA A 52 -18.70 -6.09 -34.28
CA ALA A 52 -19.50 -5.31 -35.22
C ALA A 52 -21.03 -5.40 -34.99
N GLU A 53 -21.45 -5.69 -33.76
CA GLU A 53 -22.85 -5.76 -33.35
C GLU A 53 -23.18 -4.66 -32.33
N THR A 54 -24.45 -4.30 -32.22
CA THR A 54 -24.93 -3.39 -31.18
C THR A 54 -24.82 -4.12 -29.84
N PRO A 55 -24.51 -3.43 -28.73
CA PRO A 55 -24.55 -4.04 -27.42
C PRO A 55 -25.83 -4.83 -27.17
N SER A 56 -25.69 -6.00 -26.58
CA SER A 56 -26.82 -6.88 -26.31
C SER A 56 -26.59 -7.67 -25.04
N SER A 57 -27.69 -8.01 -24.35
CA SER A 57 -27.66 -8.83 -23.14
C SER A 57 -26.95 -10.15 -23.38
N GLY A 58 -26.24 -10.65 -22.38
CA GLY A 58 -25.41 -11.85 -22.47
C GLY A 58 -23.98 -11.58 -22.95
N ASN A 59 -23.55 -10.32 -23.05
CA ASN A 59 -22.18 -9.93 -23.40
C ASN A 59 -21.68 -8.83 -22.46
N ASP A 60 -20.39 -8.87 -22.16
CA ASP A 60 -19.66 -7.84 -21.40
C ASP A 60 -18.81 -7.01 -22.35
N TYR A 61 -18.80 -5.68 -22.15
CA TYR A 61 -18.17 -4.74 -23.08
C TYR A 61 -17.01 -4.01 -22.43
N PHE A 62 -15.93 -3.78 -23.17
CA PHE A 62 -14.70 -3.20 -22.64
C PHE A 62 -14.21 -2.03 -23.50
N ASN A 63 -13.97 -0.86 -22.89
CA ASN A 63 -13.15 0.18 -23.49
C ASN A 63 -11.70 0.06 -22.99
N ALA A 64 -10.98 -0.91 -23.56
CA ALA A 64 -9.59 -1.18 -23.24
C ALA A 64 -8.58 -0.31 -24.00
N THR A 65 -9.00 0.33 -25.10
CA THR A 65 -8.13 1.14 -25.95
C THR A 65 -7.85 2.55 -25.42
N GLY A 66 -8.51 2.94 -24.32
CA GLY A 66 -8.58 4.32 -23.88
C GLY A 66 -9.54 5.18 -24.74
N GLY A 67 -9.67 6.47 -24.40
CA GLY A 67 -10.49 7.42 -25.15
C GLY A 67 -11.96 7.48 -24.71
N ASP A 68 -12.82 8.05 -25.57
CA ASP A 68 -14.20 8.37 -25.23
C ASP A 68 -15.17 7.21 -25.52
N THR A 69 -16.03 6.88 -24.56
CA THR A 69 -17.31 6.20 -24.75
C THR A 69 -18.43 7.20 -24.46
N ARG A 70 -19.51 7.21 -25.24
CA ARG A 70 -20.56 8.25 -25.13
C ARG A 70 -21.95 7.65 -24.94
N THR A 71 -22.75 8.25 -24.08
CA THR A 71 -24.19 7.95 -24.03
C THR A 71 -24.87 8.44 -25.32
N PRO A 72 -26.07 7.91 -25.67
CA PRO A 72 -26.86 8.44 -26.76
C PRO A 72 -27.10 9.95 -26.66
N VAL A 73 -27.15 10.64 -27.79
CA VAL A 73 -27.46 12.07 -27.88
C VAL A 73 -28.97 12.26 -27.97
N ASN A 74 -29.50 13.33 -27.37
CA ASN A 74 -30.92 13.64 -27.38
C ASN A 74 -31.52 13.68 -28.77
N GLY A 75 -32.69 13.05 -28.92
CA GLY A 75 -33.46 13.02 -30.16
C GLY A 75 -32.95 12.03 -31.21
N VAL A 76 -31.85 11.30 -30.93
CA VAL A 76 -31.35 10.22 -31.79
C VAL A 76 -31.89 8.87 -31.34
N GLU A 77 -31.87 8.58 -30.04
CA GLU A 77 -32.50 7.39 -29.44
C GLU A 77 -33.42 7.78 -28.28
N PRO A 78 -34.58 7.12 -28.12
CA PRO A 78 -35.56 7.45 -27.09
C PRO A 78 -35.16 7.00 -25.68
N SER A 79 -34.11 6.18 -25.53
CA SER A 79 -33.70 5.64 -24.23
C SER A 79 -32.17 5.51 -24.13
N PRO A 80 -31.53 6.12 -23.12
CA PRO A 80 -30.09 6.04 -22.88
C PRO A 80 -29.70 4.80 -22.06
N ILE A 81 -30.30 3.64 -22.35
CA ILE A 81 -29.95 2.38 -21.69
C ILE A 81 -28.81 1.72 -22.46
N PHE A 82 -27.77 1.29 -21.76
CA PHE A 82 -26.76 0.39 -22.30
C PHE A 82 -27.33 -1.03 -22.37
N LEU A 83 -27.28 -1.64 -23.54
CA LEU A 83 -27.97 -2.90 -23.81
C LEU A 83 -27.14 -4.15 -23.47
N GLY A 84 -25.84 -4.00 -23.20
CA GLY A 84 -24.97 -5.08 -22.71
C GLY A 84 -25.16 -5.35 -21.22
N ASP A 85 -24.58 -6.45 -20.73
CA ASP A 85 -24.68 -6.83 -19.31
C ASP A 85 -23.83 -5.90 -18.44
N SER A 86 -22.62 -5.54 -18.91
CA SER A 86 -21.74 -4.56 -18.28
C SER A 86 -20.90 -3.78 -19.30
N LEU A 87 -20.42 -2.61 -18.88
CA LEU A 87 -19.42 -1.80 -19.60
C LEU A 87 -18.23 -1.53 -18.68
N THR A 88 -17.05 -2.03 -19.04
CA THR A 88 -15.80 -1.83 -18.33
C THR A 88 -14.96 -0.74 -18.98
N MET A 89 -14.54 0.25 -18.20
CA MET A 89 -13.67 1.35 -18.58
C MET A 89 -12.30 1.13 -17.94
N THR A 90 -11.24 1.14 -18.74
CA THR A 90 -9.85 1.00 -18.25
C THR A 90 -8.89 1.91 -19.03
N ASN A 91 -7.60 1.92 -18.68
CA ASN A 91 -6.53 2.66 -19.37
C ASN A 91 -6.84 4.16 -19.55
N GLY A 92 -7.38 4.80 -18.52
CA GLY A 92 -7.74 6.23 -18.56
C GLY A 92 -8.90 6.57 -19.50
N SER A 93 -9.73 5.59 -19.87
CA SER A 93 -10.92 5.81 -20.71
C SER A 93 -11.96 6.68 -20.01
N ARG A 94 -12.81 7.33 -20.82
CA ARG A 94 -13.77 8.35 -20.36
C ARG A 94 -15.18 8.07 -20.82
N LEU A 95 -16.12 8.02 -19.88
CA LEU A 95 -17.56 7.99 -20.17
C LEU A 95 -18.13 9.41 -20.23
N GLN A 96 -18.61 9.79 -21.40
CA GLN A 96 -19.26 11.08 -21.67
C GLN A 96 -20.79 10.98 -21.63
N LEU A 97 -21.38 11.64 -20.63
CA LEU A 97 -22.83 11.79 -20.48
C LEU A 97 -23.34 12.90 -21.41
N LYS A 98 -24.03 12.53 -22.49
CA LYS A 98 -24.54 13.43 -23.54
C LYS A 98 -26.08 13.51 -23.59
N HIS A 99 -26.77 12.65 -22.85
CA HIS A 99 -28.23 12.54 -22.86
C HIS A 99 -28.89 13.48 -21.83
N SER A 100 -30.10 13.98 -22.08
CA SER A 100 -30.90 14.86 -21.19
C SER A 100 -31.70 14.13 -20.12
N GLY A 101 -31.66 12.80 -20.13
CA GLY A 101 -32.24 11.94 -19.10
C GLY A 101 -31.20 10.97 -18.56
N ALA A 102 -31.57 10.24 -17.51
CA ALA A 102 -30.72 9.28 -16.83
C ALA A 102 -30.21 8.17 -17.76
N ALA A 103 -28.89 8.10 -17.97
CA ALA A 103 -28.28 7.00 -18.69
C ALA A 103 -28.15 5.80 -17.76
N THR A 104 -28.67 4.63 -18.14
CA THR A 104 -28.64 3.42 -17.28
C THR A 104 -27.62 2.44 -17.81
N VAL A 105 -26.64 2.06 -16.98
CA VAL A 105 -25.58 1.10 -17.32
C VAL A 105 -25.04 0.42 -16.07
N ASN A 106 -24.67 -0.85 -16.16
CA ASN A 106 -23.83 -1.50 -15.17
C ASN A 106 -22.37 -1.20 -15.53
N LEU A 107 -21.82 -0.16 -14.92
CA LEU A 107 -20.51 0.39 -15.26
C LEU A 107 -19.45 -0.16 -14.32
N ILE A 108 -18.36 -0.68 -14.88
CA ILE A 108 -17.17 -1.10 -14.17
C ILE A 108 -16.05 -0.09 -14.49
N LEU A 109 -15.49 0.60 -13.51
CA LEU A 109 -14.41 1.57 -13.70
C LEU A 109 -13.11 1.05 -13.09
N GLN A 110 -12.03 1.03 -13.87
CA GLN A 110 -10.69 0.76 -13.35
C GLN A 110 -9.92 2.06 -13.17
N ASP A 111 -8.76 1.94 -12.52
CA ASP A 111 -7.90 3.05 -12.14
C ASP A 111 -7.65 4.05 -13.29
N GLY A 112 -7.76 5.34 -12.96
CA GLY A 112 -7.61 6.46 -13.89
C GLY A 112 -8.80 6.71 -14.84
N SER A 113 -9.85 5.88 -14.81
CA SER A 113 -11.05 6.07 -15.63
C SER A 113 -11.86 7.29 -15.19
N ARG A 114 -12.62 7.87 -16.13
CA ARG A 114 -13.32 9.15 -15.89
C ARG A 114 -14.78 9.16 -16.30
N ILE A 115 -15.61 9.90 -15.57
CA ILE A 115 -16.97 10.27 -15.98
C ILE A 115 -17.02 11.78 -16.20
N ASN A 116 -17.62 12.24 -17.30
CA ASN A 116 -17.84 13.67 -17.52
C ASN A 116 -19.18 13.97 -18.18
N ASN A 117 -19.71 15.18 -17.93
CA ASN A 117 -20.89 15.66 -18.61
C ASN A 117 -20.51 16.34 -19.95
N GLY A 118 -20.80 15.64 -21.03
CA GLY A 118 -20.55 16.08 -22.39
C GLY A 118 -21.57 17.08 -22.96
N GLY A 119 -22.66 17.41 -22.26
CA GLY A 119 -23.70 18.32 -22.76
C GLY A 119 -25.13 17.83 -22.58
N GLY A 120 -25.35 16.87 -21.67
CA GLY A 120 -26.67 16.35 -21.29
C GLY A 120 -27.10 16.81 -19.89
N SER A 121 -28.10 16.14 -19.32
CA SER A 121 -28.49 16.30 -17.90
C SER A 121 -27.41 15.78 -16.95
N GLY A 122 -26.50 14.94 -17.44
CA GLY A 122 -25.39 14.40 -16.65
C GLY A 122 -25.83 13.33 -15.65
N GLN A 123 -27.01 12.73 -15.80
CA GLN A 123 -27.47 11.69 -14.88
C GLN A 123 -27.02 10.29 -15.33
N LEU A 124 -26.46 9.52 -14.40
CA LEU A 124 -26.04 8.13 -14.54
C LEU A 124 -26.74 7.26 -13.49
N ASP A 125 -27.47 6.25 -13.93
CA ASP A 125 -28.17 5.25 -13.12
C ASP A 125 -27.63 3.83 -13.41
N GLY A 126 -28.02 2.84 -12.60
CA GLY A 126 -27.61 1.44 -12.73
C GLY A 126 -26.73 0.99 -11.57
N THR A 127 -25.65 0.28 -11.84
CA THR A 127 -24.64 -0.08 -10.84
C THR A 127 -23.30 0.51 -11.24
N LEU A 128 -22.52 0.97 -10.27
CA LEU A 128 -21.15 1.40 -10.48
C LEU A 128 -20.23 0.52 -9.64
N THR A 129 -19.34 -0.22 -10.31
CA THR A 129 -18.34 -1.07 -9.67
C THR A 129 -16.93 -0.82 -10.17
N GLY A 130 -15.89 -1.35 -9.51
CA GLY A 130 -14.52 -1.13 -9.97
C GLY A 130 -13.41 -1.12 -8.93
N SER A 131 -12.27 -0.53 -9.31
CA SER A 131 -11.02 -0.49 -8.54
C SER A 131 -10.21 0.79 -8.80
N GLY A 132 -9.44 1.26 -7.81
CA GLY A 132 -8.49 2.36 -7.96
C GLY A 132 -9.14 3.76 -7.87
N ASP A 133 -8.46 4.76 -8.43
CA ASP A 133 -8.87 6.16 -8.34
C ASP A 133 -9.72 6.56 -9.54
N ILE A 134 -10.92 7.10 -9.26
CA ILE A 134 -11.90 7.47 -10.28
C ILE A 134 -12.10 8.97 -10.31
N ASN A 135 -12.01 9.57 -11.49
CA ASN A 135 -12.23 11.00 -11.65
C ASN A 135 -13.64 11.31 -12.21
N ILE A 136 -14.37 12.20 -11.54
CA ILE A 136 -15.64 12.77 -12.03
C ILE A 136 -15.42 14.25 -12.35
N ASP A 137 -15.43 14.57 -13.64
CA ASP A 137 -15.04 15.86 -14.17
C ASP A 137 -16.25 16.68 -14.65
N THR A 138 -16.46 17.83 -13.99
CA THR A 138 -17.49 18.82 -14.33
C THR A 138 -16.92 20.13 -14.91
N THR A 139 -15.63 20.19 -15.26
CA THR A 139 -14.89 21.41 -15.68
C THR A 139 -15.38 22.04 -17.00
N SER A 140 -16.37 21.46 -17.67
CA SER A 140 -16.87 22.01 -18.93
C SER A 140 -17.53 23.39 -18.75
N ASN A 141 -17.27 24.27 -19.71
CA ASN A 141 -17.65 25.68 -19.78
C ASN A 141 -19.17 26.03 -19.80
N ASN A 142 -20.07 25.07 -19.54
CA ASN A 142 -21.51 25.22 -19.84
C ASN A 142 -22.45 24.82 -18.69
N ASN A 143 -22.06 25.05 -17.45
CA ASN A 143 -22.85 24.72 -16.26
C ASN A 143 -23.44 23.28 -16.26
N ARG A 144 -22.58 22.26 -16.16
CA ARG A 144 -22.94 20.86 -16.40
C ARG A 144 -22.82 20.01 -15.14
N PRO A 145 -23.86 19.97 -14.29
CA PRO A 145 -23.87 19.08 -13.14
C PRO A 145 -23.87 17.61 -13.59
N ILE A 146 -23.43 16.73 -12.71
CA ILE A 146 -23.52 15.28 -12.86
C ILE A 146 -24.33 14.74 -11.68
N THR A 147 -25.26 13.84 -11.96
CA THR A 147 -26.03 13.14 -10.92
C THR A 147 -25.75 11.65 -11.02
N ILE A 148 -25.20 11.07 -9.97
CA ILE A 148 -24.96 9.63 -9.85
C ILE A 148 -26.09 9.02 -9.03
N GLY A 149 -27.07 8.45 -9.72
CA GLY A 149 -28.13 7.61 -9.15
C GLY A 149 -27.74 6.13 -9.09
N SER A 150 -26.61 5.74 -9.68
CA SER A 150 -26.10 4.37 -9.63
C SER A 150 -25.83 3.88 -8.21
N LEU A 151 -26.09 2.59 -7.97
CA LEU A 151 -25.69 1.90 -6.75
C LEU A 151 -24.18 1.64 -6.77
N LEU A 152 -23.46 2.21 -5.80
CA LEU A 152 -22.07 1.88 -5.47
C LEU A 152 -22.06 0.62 -4.60
N LYS A 153 -21.67 -0.52 -5.18
CA LYS A 153 -21.63 -1.80 -4.44
C LYS A 153 -20.39 -1.92 -3.55
N SER A 154 -20.46 -2.81 -2.56
CA SER A 154 -19.42 -3.04 -1.55
C SER A 154 -18.25 -3.92 -2.02
N ASP A 155 -18.37 -4.58 -3.17
CA ASP A 155 -17.30 -5.35 -3.80
C ASP A 155 -16.29 -4.46 -4.55
N ASN A 156 -16.47 -3.15 -4.46
CA ASN A 156 -15.63 -2.16 -5.11
C ASN A 156 -14.36 -1.88 -4.30
N THR A 157 -13.21 -2.01 -4.95
CA THR A 157 -11.90 -1.61 -4.42
C THR A 157 -11.54 -0.17 -4.84
N PHE A 158 -12.56 0.68 -5.00
CA PHE A 158 -12.35 2.11 -5.22
C PHE A 158 -11.65 2.71 -4.00
N SER A 159 -10.42 3.21 -4.19
CA SER A 159 -9.68 3.96 -3.17
C SER A 159 -10.24 5.37 -3.06
N GLU A 160 -10.53 6.01 -4.19
CA GLU A 160 -10.84 7.44 -4.26
C GLU A 160 -11.83 7.80 -5.38
N PHE A 161 -12.73 8.74 -5.08
CA PHE A 161 -13.44 9.54 -6.08
C PHE A 161 -12.91 10.97 -6.09
N GLU A 162 -12.16 11.34 -7.13
CA GLU A 162 -11.71 12.71 -7.35
C GLU A 162 -12.78 13.51 -8.11
N ILE A 163 -13.32 14.54 -7.49
CA ILE A 163 -14.33 15.44 -8.04
C ILE A 163 -13.66 16.75 -8.47
N THR A 164 -13.62 17.01 -9.77
CA THR A 164 -13.04 18.24 -10.35
C THR A 164 -14.10 19.08 -11.04
N GLY A 165 -13.95 20.41 -11.08
CA GLY A 165 -15.05 21.21 -11.62
C GLY A 165 -15.00 22.72 -11.49
N SER A 166 -16.18 23.30 -11.60
CA SER A 166 -16.44 24.68 -11.20
C SER A 166 -17.50 24.63 -10.11
N TYR A 167 -17.46 25.54 -9.14
CA TYR A 167 -18.38 25.56 -8.00
C TYR A 167 -19.86 25.63 -8.42
N ALA A 168 -20.15 26.15 -9.63
CA ALA A 168 -21.49 26.16 -10.20
C ALA A 168 -21.98 24.77 -10.68
N ASN A 169 -21.06 23.83 -10.88
CA ASN A 169 -21.30 22.47 -11.33
C ASN A 169 -21.08 21.49 -10.17
N ASN A 170 -22.17 20.92 -9.68
CA ASN A 170 -22.09 19.90 -8.65
C ASN A 170 -22.05 18.49 -9.24
N VAL A 171 -21.39 17.60 -8.52
CA VAL A 171 -21.61 16.15 -8.60
C VAL A 171 -22.53 15.78 -7.45
N THR A 172 -23.69 15.20 -7.78
CA THR A 172 -24.69 14.82 -6.78
C THR A 172 -24.84 13.30 -6.72
N PHE A 173 -24.59 12.68 -5.57
CA PHE A 173 -24.88 11.25 -5.34
C PHE A 173 -26.24 11.10 -4.66
N THR A 174 -27.21 10.46 -5.32
CA THR A 174 -28.60 10.41 -4.84
C THR A 174 -29.01 9.06 -4.26
N ASN A 175 -28.23 8.01 -4.47
CA ASN A 175 -28.59 6.66 -4.04
C ASN A 175 -28.20 6.40 -2.58
N ALA A 176 -29.17 6.50 -1.66
CA ALA A 176 -28.95 6.28 -0.22
C ALA A 176 -28.53 4.84 0.15
N ALA A 177 -28.65 3.87 -0.77
CA ALA A 177 -28.21 2.49 -0.55
C ALA A 177 -26.72 2.27 -0.87
N ASN A 178 -25.99 3.31 -1.23
CA ASN A 178 -24.56 3.23 -1.53
C ASN A 178 -23.76 2.74 -0.31
N THR A 179 -22.83 1.81 -0.55
CA THR A 179 -21.96 1.22 0.48
C THR A 179 -20.49 1.53 0.23
N PHE A 180 -20.19 2.62 -0.48
CA PHE A 180 -18.81 3.03 -0.76
C PHE A 180 -18.06 3.33 0.53
N THR A 181 -16.84 2.81 0.67
CA THR A 181 -15.98 2.94 1.87
C THR A 181 -14.65 3.63 1.60
N GLY A 182 -14.42 4.15 0.39
CA GLY A 182 -13.21 4.91 0.06
C GLY A 182 -13.34 6.40 0.40
N VAL A 183 -12.43 7.20 -0.15
CA VAL A 183 -12.37 8.65 0.09
C VAL A 183 -13.00 9.43 -1.05
N PHE A 184 -13.71 10.52 -0.73
CA PHE A 184 -14.09 11.55 -1.71
C PHE A 184 -13.12 12.73 -1.64
N THR A 185 -12.45 13.05 -2.73
CA THR A 185 -11.57 14.21 -2.82
C THR A 185 -12.18 15.23 -3.77
N VAL A 186 -12.48 16.43 -3.29
CA VAL A 186 -13.10 17.49 -4.08
C VAL A 186 -12.08 18.61 -4.28
N VAL A 187 -11.59 18.77 -5.51
CA VAL A 187 -10.47 19.67 -5.84
C VAL A 187 -10.76 20.49 -7.08
N ASN A 188 -9.88 21.46 -7.36
CA ASN A 188 -9.90 22.27 -8.57
C ASN A 188 -11.25 22.97 -8.83
N GLY A 189 -11.97 23.35 -7.77
CA GLY A 189 -13.27 24.01 -7.90
C GLY A 189 -14.47 23.06 -7.97
N GLY A 190 -14.28 21.76 -7.78
CA GLY A 190 -15.36 20.78 -7.72
C GLY A 190 -16.35 21.07 -6.58
N PHE A 191 -17.58 20.60 -6.71
CA PHE A 191 -18.58 20.66 -5.65
C PHE A 191 -19.29 19.32 -5.52
N LEU A 192 -19.22 18.69 -4.35
CA LEU A 192 -19.85 17.41 -4.06
C LEU A 192 -21.10 17.62 -3.20
N LYS A 193 -22.20 17.00 -3.58
CA LYS A 193 -23.48 17.05 -2.87
C LYS A 193 -24.14 15.66 -2.79
N GLY A 194 -25.00 15.44 -1.82
CA GLY A 194 -26.02 14.40 -1.91
C GLY A 194 -26.28 13.59 -0.64
N ALA A 195 -27.35 12.79 -0.69
CA ALA A 195 -27.75 11.88 0.38
C ALA A 195 -27.21 10.45 0.16
N GLY A 196 -26.56 10.20 -0.98
CA GLY A 196 -26.04 8.89 -1.39
C GLY A 196 -24.53 8.73 -1.24
N LEU A 197 -23.90 9.41 -0.27
CA LEU A 197 -22.44 9.35 -0.08
C LEU A 197 -21.96 8.06 0.61
N GLY A 198 -22.89 7.24 1.11
CA GLY A 198 -22.61 5.89 1.61
C GLY A 198 -21.85 5.86 2.94
N GLN A 199 -20.89 4.94 3.06
CA GLN A 199 -20.05 4.70 4.25
C GLN A 199 -18.61 5.19 4.02
N ALA A 200 -18.46 6.30 3.28
CA ALA A 200 -17.15 6.79 2.85
C ALA A 200 -16.20 6.95 4.04
N SER A 201 -14.95 6.49 3.91
CA SER A 201 -13.92 6.59 4.94
C SER A 201 -13.35 8.00 5.08
N GLY A 202 -13.62 8.90 4.14
CA GLY A 202 -13.27 10.29 4.32
C GLY A 202 -13.68 11.23 3.20
N PHE A 203 -13.51 12.51 3.49
CA PHE A 203 -13.76 13.64 2.60
C PHE A 203 -12.58 14.61 2.66
N SER A 204 -11.94 14.88 1.53
CA SER A 204 -10.86 15.86 1.40
C SER A 204 -11.28 17.00 0.49
N ILE A 205 -11.40 18.21 1.03
CA ILE A 205 -11.92 19.38 0.32
C ILE A 205 -10.80 20.38 0.06
N GLY A 206 -10.41 20.47 -1.21
CA GLY A 206 -9.42 21.40 -1.74
C GLY A 206 -9.88 22.87 -1.74
N SER A 207 -8.94 23.78 -1.98
CA SER A 207 -9.25 25.21 -2.14
C SER A 207 -10.29 25.46 -3.26
N ASN A 208 -11.19 26.41 -3.04
CA ASN A 208 -12.30 26.77 -3.94
C ASN A 208 -13.30 25.64 -4.24
N SER A 209 -13.20 24.52 -3.54
CA SER A 209 -14.06 23.35 -3.71
C SER A 209 -15.09 23.29 -2.59
N GLY A 210 -16.14 22.47 -2.73
CA GLY A 210 -17.12 22.37 -1.66
C GLY A 210 -17.80 21.03 -1.46
N LEU A 211 -18.35 20.87 -0.26
CA LEU A 211 -19.07 19.69 0.23
C LEU A 211 -20.41 20.12 0.84
N ASP A 212 -21.45 19.34 0.58
CA ASP A 212 -22.82 19.58 1.04
C ASP A 212 -23.57 18.26 1.24
N PHE A 213 -24.06 17.96 2.44
CA PHE A 213 -24.81 16.73 2.69
C PHE A 213 -26.31 17.00 2.53
N ASP A 214 -27.02 16.23 1.70
CA ASP A 214 -28.48 16.41 1.53
C ASP A 214 -29.32 15.62 2.55
N ALA A 215 -28.67 14.82 3.39
CA ALA A 215 -29.27 14.10 4.51
C ALA A 215 -28.26 13.98 5.65
N ASP A 216 -28.72 13.61 6.84
CA ASP A 216 -27.82 13.33 7.96
C ASP A 216 -26.79 12.26 7.56
N PHE A 217 -25.53 12.49 7.93
CA PHE A 217 -24.42 11.59 7.65
C PHE A 217 -23.83 11.07 8.96
N VAL A 218 -23.76 9.75 9.12
CA VAL A 218 -23.20 9.12 10.32
C VAL A 218 -22.21 8.05 9.90
N ASN A 219 -20.92 8.32 10.10
CA ASN A 219 -19.86 7.33 9.96
C ASN A 219 -18.70 7.66 10.92
N THR A 220 -18.61 6.91 12.03
CA THR A 220 -17.58 7.11 13.06
C THR A 220 -16.18 6.65 12.67
N ASN A 221 -16.00 6.19 11.42
CA ASN A 221 -14.70 5.88 10.82
C ASN A 221 -14.34 6.88 9.72
N ALA A 222 -15.18 7.88 9.44
CA ALA A 222 -14.93 8.85 8.39
C ALA A 222 -14.09 10.03 8.89
N ASP A 223 -13.17 10.51 8.07
CA ASP A 223 -12.42 11.76 8.33
C ASP A 223 -12.85 12.89 7.40
N ILE A 224 -12.98 14.11 7.92
CA ILE A 224 -13.21 15.32 7.10
C ILE A 224 -11.97 16.20 7.15
N THR A 225 -11.35 16.48 6.00
CA THR A 225 -10.27 17.47 5.89
C THR A 225 -10.70 18.60 4.94
N ILE A 226 -10.63 19.83 5.40
CA ILE A 226 -10.90 21.02 4.60
C ILE A 226 -9.64 21.86 4.54
N THR A 227 -9.10 22.07 3.35
CA THR A 227 -7.95 22.97 3.15
C THR A 227 -8.38 24.44 3.08
N PRO A 228 -7.48 25.40 3.32
CA PRO A 228 -7.79 26.83 3.20
C PRO A 228 -8.50 27.18 1.88
N GLY A 229 -9.66 27.83 1.99
CA GLY A 229 -10.51 28.20 0.85
C GLY A 229 -11.49 27.11 0.39
N GLY A 230 -11.48 25.91 0.97
CA GLY A 230 -12.57 24.94 0.83
C GLY A 230 -13.81 25.35 1.62
N LEU A 231 -15.00 24.92 1.16
CA LEU A 231 -16.29 25.27 1.74
C LEU A 231 -17.09 24.02 2.10
N PHE A 232 -17.55 23.92 3.33
CA PHE A 232 -18.43 22.89 3.83
C PHE A 232 -19.76 23.49 4.26
N ILE A 233 -20.82 23.13 3.54
CA ILE A 233 -22.20 23.51 3.85
C ILE A 233 -22.75 22.46 4.81
N LEU A 234 -22.79 22.83 6.09
CA LEU A 234 -23.37 22.01 7.15
C LEU A 234 -24.83 22.42 7.35
N ASP A 235 -25.73 21.84 6.57
CA ASP A 235 -27.19 22.04 6.70
C ASP A 235 -27.94 20.78 7.18
N GLN A 236 -27.24 19.65 7.31
CA GLN A 236 -27.69 18.40 7.96
C GLN A 236 -26.77 18.01 9.11
N ASP A 237 -27.21 17.09 9.97
CA ASP A 237 -26.36 16.58 11.04
C ASP A 237 -25.29 15.62 10.49
N VAL A 238 -24.04 15.82 10.89
CA VAL A 238 -22.87 15.09 10.39
C VAL A 238 -22.08 14.55 11.57
N GLU A 239 -21.82 13.24 11.60
CA GLU A 239 -21.09 12.53 12.65
C GLU A 239 -19.92 11.75 12.03
N VAL A 240 -18.70 12.10 12.44
CA VAL A 240 -17.43 11.63 11.86
C VAL A 240 -16.41 11.22 12.92
N TYR A 241 -15.40 10.43 12.52
CA TYR A 241 -14.26 10.13 13.38
C TYR A 241 -13.49 11.42 13.67
N SER A 242 -12.79 11.99 12.69
CA SER A 242 -12.04 13.23 12.85
C SER A 242 -12.47 14.33 11.87
N ALA A 243 -12.19 15.58 12.23
CA ALA A 243 -12.38 16.72 11.35
C ALA A 243 -11.20 17.69 11.49
N SER A 244 -10.53 18.01 10.39
CA SER A 244 -9.47 19.01 10.27
C SER A 244 -9.92 20.14 9.36
N ILE A 245 -10.04 21.36 9.91
CA ILE A 245 -10.49 22.53 9.18
C ILE A 245 -9.34 23.53 9.11
N TRP A 246 -8.82 23.73 7.90
CA TRP A 246 -7.68 24.59 7.60
C TRP A 246 -6.43 24.24 8.42
N GLY A 247 -6.22 22.93 8.64
CA GLY A 247 -5.14 22.38 9.45
C GLY A 247 -5.43 22.31 10.95
N ILE A 248 -6.56 22.85 11.40
CA ILE A 248 -6.99 22.80 12.81
C ILE A 248 -7.85 21.56 13.03
N VAL A 249 -7.34 20.61 13.79
CA VAL A 249 -8.10 19.42 14.19
C VAL A 249 -9.12 19.80 15.27
N LEU A 250 -10.39 19.51 15.00
CA LEU A 250 -11.46 19.66 15.97
C LEU A 250 -11.35 18.55 17.02
N THR A 251 -11.49 18.92 18.29
CA THR A 251 -11.51 17.97 19.41
C THR A 251 -12.81 17.17 19.42
N ASN A 252 -12.83 16.04 20.14
CA ASN A 252 -14.07 15.29 20.42
C ASN A 252 -15.16 16.24 20.95
N GLY A 253 -16.33 16.24 20.31
CA GLY A 253 -17.44 17.10 20.70
C GLY A 253 -18.53 17.26 19.63
N THR A 254 -19.53 18.07 19.95
CA THR A 254 -20.60 18.45 19.03
C THR A 254 -20.57 19.95 18.81
N TYR A 255 -20.43 20.34 17.54
CA TYR A 255 -20.31 21.72 17.09
C TYR A 255 -21.53 22.09 16.25
N THR A 256 -22.31 23.07 16.69
CA THR A 256 -23.39 23.63 15.88
C THR A 256 -22.81 24.44 14.72
N GLY A 257 -23.53 24.51 13.59
CA GLY A 257 -23.12 25.36 12.47
C GLY A 257 -23.01 26.83 12.86
N ALA A 258 -23.79 27.31 13.83
CA ALA A 258 -23.63 28.65 14.40
C ALA A 258 -22.27 28.84 15.11
N GLN A 259 -21.81 27.87 15.90
CA GLN A 259 -20.50 27.90 16.55
C GLN A 259 -19.37 27.87 15.53
N LEU A 260 -19.46 26.98 14.54
CA LEU A 260 -18.43 26.84 13.49
C LEU A 260 -18.30 28.12 12.65
N LYS A 261 -19.42 28.76 12.26
CA LYS A 261 -19.41 30.04 11.55
C LYS A 261 -18.85 31.21 12.37
N ALA A 262 -19.04 31.18 13.69
CA ALA A 262 -18.56 32.22 14.58
C ALA A 262 -17.05 32.09 14.89
N ASP A 263 -16.41 30.98 14.53
CA ASP A 263 -14.98 30.79 14.73
C ASP A 263 -14.17 31.79 13.89
N GLY A 264 -13.31 32.57 14.55
CA GLY A 264 -12.53 33.62 13.90
C GLY A 264 -11.42 33.12 12.98
N THR A 265 -11.09 31.83 13.04
CA THR A 265 -9.99 31.22 12.28
C THR A 265 -10.50 30.55 11.02
N PHE A 266 -11.57 29.76 11.12
CA PHE A 266 -12.07 28.95 10.00
C PHE A 266 -13.56 29.14 9.69
N GLY A 267 -14.26 30.10 10.28
CA GLY A 267 -15.70 30.27 10.08
C GLY A 267 -16.15 30.50 8.63
N LEU A 268 -15.26 30.99 7.75
CA LEU A 268 -15.52 31.12 6.32
C LEU A 268 -15.65 29.77 5.60
N ALA A 269 -15.07 28.69 6.15
CA ALA A 269 -15.28 27.33 5.65
C ALA A 269 -16.75 26.89 5.81
N PHE A 270 -17.58 27.61 6.57
CA PHE A 270 -18.98 27.26 6.86
C PHE A 270 -19.97 28.34 6.42
N ALA A 271 -19.60 29.21 5.47
CA ALA A 271 -20.40 30.39 5.10
C ALA A 271 -21.83 30.10 4.61
N GLY A 272 -22.11 28.86 4.14
CA GLY A 272 -23.44 28.41 3.70
C GLY A 272 -24.23 27.61 4.73
N SER A 273 -23.65 27.28 5.88
CA SER A 273 -24.19 26.31 6.84
C SER A 273 -25.44 26.81 7.58
N SER A 274 -26.33 25.88 7.94
CA SER A 274 -27.42 26.10 8.88
C SER A 274 -26.90 26.48 10.27
N ASP A 275 -27.67 27.24 11.04
CA ASP A 275 -27.30 27.55 12.44
C ASP A 275 -27.53 26.36 13.38
N THR A 276 -28.46 25.46 13.04
CA THR A 276 -28.94 24.41 13.95
C THR A 276 -28.32 23.05 13.71
N SER A 277 -27.81 22.79 12.51
CA SER A 277 -27.20 21.50 12.15
C SER A 277 -25.87 21.32 12.87
N THR A 278 -25.50 20.08 13.15
CA THR A 278 -24.38 19.75 14.01
C THR A 278 -23.31 18.94 13.31
N LEU A 279 -22.04 19.23 13.61
CA LEU A 279 -20.89 18.39 13.31
C LEU A 279 -20.44 17.73 14.61
N LYS A 280 -20.59 16.41 14.72
CA LYS A 280 -20.14 15.61 15.85
C LYS A 280 -18.86 14.87 15.48
N VAL A 281 -17.80 15.11 16.25
CA VAL A 281 -16.46 14.55 16.04
C VAL A 281 -16.17 13.59 17.18
N HIS A 282 -15.77 12.36 16.88
CA HIS A 282 -15.45 11.32 17.88
C HIS A 282 -13.96 11.23 18.22
N TYR A 283 -13.12 11.91 17.44
CA TYR A 283 -11.68 11.87 17.56
C TYR A 283 -11.28 12.27 18.97
N THR A 284 -10.97 11.25 19.75
CA THR A 284 -10.27 11.41 21.02
C THR A 284 -8.81 11.37 20.62
N PRO A 285 -8.09 12.52 20.66
CA PRO A 285 -6.65 12.49 20.45
C PRO A 285 -6.09 11.37 21.33
N PRO A 286 -5.12 10.56 20.83
CA PRO A 286 -4.55 9.45 21.59
C PRO A 286 -4.40 9.87 23.03
N VAL A 287 -5.09 9.19 23.97
CA VAL A 287 -5.13 9.60 25.37
C VAL A 287 -3.70 9.62 25.86
N ILE A 288 -3.20 10.83 25.90
CA ILE A 288 -1.93 11.22 26.40
C ILE A 288 -1.98 10.83 27.89
N VAL A 289 -1.14 9.88 28.31
CA VAL A 289 -1.15 9.30 29.65
C VAL A 289 -0.55 10.31 30.63
N GLY A 290 -1.32 11.35 30.95
CA GLY A 290 -0.91 12.50 31.75
C GLY A 290 -1.88 13.67 31.62
N ASP A 291 -1.84 14.61 32.57
CA ASP A 291 -2.53 15.90 32.39
C ASP A 291 -1.93 16.60 31.16
N THR A 292 -2.78 17.03 30.22
CA THR A 292 -2.37 17.87 29.09
C THR A 292 -2.27 19.31 29.54
N ILE A 293 -1.08 19.90 29.44
CA ILE A 293 -0.74 21.23 29.94
C ILE A 293 -0.44 22.16 28.76
N TYR A 294 -1.13 23.29 28.68
CA TYR A 294 -0.97 24.22 27.57
C TYR A 294 0.03 25.32 27.91
N GLN A 295 0.84 25.70 26.92
CA GLN A 295 1.61 26.93 26.99
C GLN A 295 0.64 28.12 27.06
N THR A 296 0.90 29.14 27.89
CA THR A 296 0.00 30.30 28.07
C THR A 296 0.45 31.56 27.34
N GLY A 297 1.56 31.50 26.61
CA GLY A 297 2.05 32.58 25.75
C GLY A 297 3.47 32.33 25.25
N THR A 298 3.94 33.12 24.28
CA THR A 298 5.30 33.01 23.73
C THR A 298 6.37 33.03 24.84
N MET A 299 7.29 32.07 24.81
CA MET A 299 8.48 32.09 25.67
C MET A 299 9.41 33.21 25.20
N GLY A 300 9.82 34.09 26.11
CA GLY A 300 10.78 35.14 25.86
C GLY A 300 12.20 34.61 25.69
N VAL A 301 13.14 35.50 25.35
CA VAL A 301 14.55 35.13 25.16
C VAL A 301 15.21 34.59 26.43
N SER A 302 14.73 34.96 27.62
CA SER A 302 15.21 34.45 28.91
C SER A 302 14.44 33.24 29.43
N ASP A 303 13.28 32.92 28.85
CA ASP A 303 12.44 31.81 29.29
C ASP A 303 12.90 30.51 28.61
N ASP A 304 12.65 29.38 29.26
CA ASP A 304 12.90 28.06 28.72
C ASP A 304 11.72 27.12 28.97
N TRP A 305 11.70 26.01 28.24
CA TRP A 305 10.63 25.03 28.30
C TRP A 305 10.44 24.40 29.68
N ASN A 306 11.44 24.47 30.56
CA ASN A 306 11.45 23.90 31.90
C ASN A 306 10.97 24.94 32.95
N SER A 307 10.67 26.17 32.53
CA SER A 307 10.19 27.25 33.38
C SER A 307 8.69 27.10 33.66
N SER A 308 8.31 27.19 34.94
CA SER A 308 6.93 26.95 35.38
C SER A 308 5.92 28.05 34.99
N ASN A 309 6.39 29.25 34.70
CA ASN A 309 5.55 30.44 34.48
C ASN A 309 4.94 30.54 33.07
N LYS A 310 5.19 29.55 32.20
CA LYS A 310 4.71 29.53 30.81
C LYS A 310 3.72 28.41 30.53
N TRP A 311 3.42 27.61 31.52
CA TRP A 311 2.48 26.51 31.47
C TRP A 311 1.25 26.86 32.30
N ASP A 312 0.06 26.48 31.84
CA ASP A 312 -1.22 26.89 32.43
C ASP A 312 -1.44 26.37 33.86
N ASN A 313 -0.84 25.24 34.21
CA ASN A 313 -0.81 24.72 35.57
C ASN A 313 0.16 25.46 36.51
N GLY A 314 0.97 26.38 35.99
CA GLY A 314 1.96 27.14 36.75
C GLY A 314 3.13 26.32 37.30
N LEU A 315 3.31 25.08 36.82
CA LEU A 315 4.37 24.16 37.22
C LEU A 315 5.36 23.95 36.08
N ALA A 316 6.59 23.60 36.44
CA ALA A 316 7.60 23.18 35.47
C ALA A 316 7.20 21.82 34.87
N PRO A 317 7.62 21.49 33.64
CA PRO A 317 7.37 20.19 33.05
C PRO A 317 7.84 19.02 33.90
N ILE A 318 6.99 18.00 33.99
CA ILE A 318 7.25 16.74 34.69
C ILE A 318 6.88 15.55 33.81
N PHE A 319 7.62 14.45 33.96
CA PHE A 319 7.64 13.33 33.02
C PHE A 319 6.31 12.55 32.96
N SER A 320 5.40 12.77 33.91
CA SER A 320 4.06 12.16 33.89
C SER A 320 3.05 12.93 33.05
N ASN A 321 3.42 14.10 32.54
CA ASN A 321 2.50 15.02 31.90
C ASN A 321 3.00 15.37 30.51
N ASP A 322 2.08 15.85 29.70
CA ASP A 322 2.29 16.15 28.31
C ASP A 322 1.94 17.59 28.03
N TYR A 323 2.73 18.21 27.16
CA TYR A 323 2.75 19.65 27.05
C TYR A 323 2.44 20.05 25.62
N VAL A 324 1.55 21.01 25.44
CA VAL A 324 1.08 21.45 24.13
C VAL A 324 1.35 22.94 23.97
N ASN A 325 2.01 23.29 22.87
CA ASN A 325 2.02 24.64 22.35
C ASN A 325 1.09 24.69 21.12
N ALA A 326 -0.07 25.31 21.31
CA ALA A 326 -1.10 25.48 20.28
C ALA A 326 -1.25 26.93 19.82
N GLY A 327 -0.29 27.80 20.16
CA GLY A 327 -0.36 29.22 19.83
C GLY A 327 0.28 29.52 18.48
N THR A 328 -0.47 30.19 17.60
CA THR A 328 0.06 30.64 16.30
C THR A 328 1.20 31.63 16.49
N GLY A 329 2.40 31.28 16.00
CA GLY A 329 3.61 32.07 16.17
C GLY A 329 4.18 32.07 17.59
N TRP A 330 3.72 31.17 18.47
CA TRP A 330 4.28 31.04 19.81
C TRP A 330 5.51 30.16 19.77
N ASP A 331 6.61 30.71 20.27
CA ASP A 331 7.83 29.96 20.49
C ASP A 331 7.78 29.21 21.82
N THR A 332 8.00 27.90 21.78
CA THR A 332 8.55 27.14 22.92
C THR A 332 10.06 27.18 22.78
N ARG A 333 10.82 27.49 23.84
CA ARG A 333 12.26 27.74 23.73
C ARG A 333 13.07 26.76 24.55
N THR A 334 14.14 26.20 24.01
CA THR A 334 15.11 25.46 24.84
C THR A 334 15.87 26.41 25.77
N PRO A 335 16.50 25.90 26.84
CA PRO A 335 17.34 26.67 27.76
C PRO A 335 18.49 27.40 27.08
N ALA A 336 18.88 28.54 27.65
CA ALA A 336 19.98 29.36 27.12
C ALA A 336 21.38 28.78 27.38
N SER A 337 21.55 27.71 28.16
CA SER A 337 22.85 27.05 28.32
C SER A 337 22.68 25.69 28.96
N GLY A 338 23.43 24.69 28.52
CA GLY A 338 23.44 23.35 29.08
C GLY A 338 23.09 22.26 28.05
N SER A 339 23.11 21.01 28.51
CA SER A 339 22.38 19.90 27.90
C SER A 339 21.17 19.68 28.81
N GLU A 340 19.97 19.77 28.26
CA GLU A 340 18.76 19.52 29.04
C GLU A 340 17.77 18.65 28.29
N THR A 341 17.17 17.72 29.03
CA THR A 341 15.98 17.01 28.63
C THR A 341 14.76 17.88 28.95
N PHE A 342 13.80 17.96 28.04
CA PHE A 342 12.48 18.48 28.35
C PHE A 342 11.87 17.64 29.48
N GLY A 343 11.40 18.30 30.55
CA GLY A 343 10.92 17.60 31.73
C GLY A 343 9.63 16.80 31.52
N GLY A 344 8.86 17.09 30.48
CA GLY A 344 7.60 16.41 30.15
C GLY A 344 7.76 15.06 29.45
N ASN A 345 6.67 14.29 29.43
CA ASN A 345 6.54 13.04 28.66
C ASN A 345 6.62 13.32 27.15
N SER A 346 5.75 14.22 26.67
CA SER A 346 5.76 14.73 25.29
C SER A 346 5.64 16.25 25.24
N LEU A 347 6.08 16.79 24.09
CA LEU A 347 5.88 18.17 23.71
C LEU A 347 5.24 18.19 22.31
N THR A 348 4.06 18.79 22.20
CA THR A 348 3.31 18.86 20.94
C THR A 348 3.25 20.30 20.42
N MET A 349 3.68 20.51 19.17
CA MET A 349 3.55 21.78 18.43
C MET A 349 2.37 21.67 17.47
N THR A 350 1.41 22.59 17.57
CA THR A 350 0.25 22.67 16.66
C THR A 350 -0.13 24.12 16.36
N ASN A 351 -1.01 24.34 15.38
CA ASN A 351 -1.55 25.66 14.99
C ASN A 351 -0.49 26.73 14.66
N GLY A 352 0.65 26.34 14.09
CA GLY A 352 1.73 27.28 13.77
C GLY A 352 2.66 27.61 14.94
N ALA A 353 2.66 26.78 15.98
CA ALA A 353 3.64 26.83 17.06
C ALA A 353 5.05 26.45 16.56
N LEU A 354 6.07 27.03 17.19
CA LEU A 354 7.47 26.77 16.84
C LEU A 354 8.26 26.29 18.06
N LEU A 355 9.05 25.23 17.88
CA LEU A 355 10.12 24.89 18.83
C LEU A 355 11.39 25.64 18.46
N ALA A 356 11.71 26.67 19.23
CA ALA A 356 12.89 27.50 19.08
C ALA A 356 14.10 26.95 19.86
N ILE A 357 15.03 26.28 19.17
CA ILE A 357 16.25 25.73 19.75
C ILE A 357 17.29 26.83 19.98
N LYS A 358 17.65 27.06 21.25
CA LYS A 358 18.71 27.97 21.69
C LYS A 358 20.01 27.19 21.94
N ASN A 359 21.13 27.76 21.48
CA ASN A 359 22.51 27.48 21.87
C ASN A 359 23.10 26.08 21.56
N ASN A 360 24.41 25.94 21.81
CA ASN A 360 25.26 24.80 21.45
C ASN A 360 25.13 23.66 22.48
N GLY A 361 23.98 23.00 22.53
CA GLY A 361 23.75 21.87 23.43
C GLY A 361 23.00 20.73 22.75
N PRO A 362 23.21 19.47 23.19
CA PRO A 362 22.26 18.41 22.91
C PRO A 362 21.01 18.63 23.76
N TRP A 363 19.86 18.66 23.09
CA TRP A 363 18.55 18.75 23.69
C TRP A 363 17.83 17.43 23.47
N THR A 364 17.02 17.00 24.42
CA THR A 364 16.25 15.77 24.29
C THR A 364 14.79 16.04 24.61
N VAL A 365 13.89 15.65 23.71
CA VAL A 365 12.45 15.62 23.94
C VAL A 365 12.02 14.18 23.70
N ASN A 366 11.54 13.48 24.73
CA ASN A 366 11.26 12.04 24.60
C ASN A 366 10.29 11.75 23.45
N ASN A 367 9.21 12.54 23.37
CA ASN A 367 8.21 12.49 22.31
C ASN A 367 7.89 13.91 21.83
N LEU A 368 8.56 14.38 20.77
CA LEU A 368 8.25 15.65 20.13
C LEU A 368 7.25 15.41 18.99
N ASN A 369 6.03 15.90 19.13
CA ASN A 369 5.01 15.81 18.09
C ASN A 369 4.91 17.16 17.37
N ILE A 370 5.06 17.21 16.05
CA ILE A 370 4.92 18.43 15.25
C ILE A 370 3.83 18.22 14.22
N TRP A 371 2.73 18.94 14.37
CA TRP A 371 1.64 18.93 13.42
C TRP A 371 1.93 19.85 12.23
N ALA A 372 1.42 19.48 11.05
CA ALA A 372 1.52 20.28 9.84
C ALA A 372 1.11 21.75 10.08
N GLY A 373 1.85 22.67 9.45
CA GLY A 373 1.77 24.11 9.68
C GLY A 373 2.59 24.60 10.89
N SER A 374 3.15 23.70 11.71
CA SER A 374 4.05 24.02 12.83
C SER A 374 5.51 23.66 12.47
N GLY A 375 6.47 23.94 13.36
CA GLY A 375 7.87 23.75 12.97
C GLY A 375 8.92 23.81 14.06
N ILE A 376 10.18 23.63 13.63
CA ILE A 376 11.39 23.80 14.44
C ILE A 376 12.16 24.99 13.91
N ARG A 377 12.64 25.86 14.80
CA ARG A 377 13.46 27.02 14.45
C ARG A 377 14.74 27.05 15.26
N LEU A 378 15.88 27.30 14.62
CA LEU A 378 17.15 27.52 15.32
C LEU A 378 17.28 28.99 15.73
N ALA A 379 17.12 29.26 17.03
CA ALA A 379 17.11 30.61 17.60
C ALA A 379 18.48 31.08 18.14
N GLY A 380 19.47 30.19 18.33
CA GLY A 380 20.86 30.58 18.65
C GLY A 380 21.86 29.42 18.60
N GLY A 381 23.15 29.73 18.47
CA GLY A 381 24.28 28.78 18.62
C GLY A 381 24.70 27.96 17.39
N TYR A 382 25.94 27.47 17.43
CA TYR A 382 26.56 26.52 16.49
C TYR A 382 26.49 25.09 17.08
N GLY A 383 26.02 24.09 16.32
CA GLY A 383 26.12 22.69 16.74
C GLY A 383 25.15 22.29 17.87
N SER A 384 23.88 22.65 17.71
CA SER A 384 22.80 22.10 18.55
C SER A 384 22.45 20.68 18.09
N SER A 385 21.97 19.82 18.97
CA SER A 385 21.34 18.57 18.54
C SER A 385 20.01 18.33 19.23
N LEU A 386 19.11 17.61 18.57
CA LEU A 386 17.80 17.23 19.09
C LEU A 386 17.67 15.69 19.04
N GLY A 387 17.66 15.08 20.22
CA GLY A 387 17.44 13.65 20.43
C GLY A 387 16.05 13.31 20.97
N GLY A 388 15.70 12.02 20.93
CA GLY A 388 14.39 11.49 21.33
C GLY A 388 13.61 10.91 20.15
N SER A 389 12.28 10.93 20.23
CA SER A 389 11.40 10.58 19.11
C SER A 389 10.80 11.85 18.54
N LEU A 390 10.89 12.04 17.21
CA LEU A 390 10.27 13.14 16.48
C LEU A 390 9.15 12.58 15.61
N ASN A 391 7.90 12.88 15.99
CA ASN A 391 6.72 12.47 15.25
C ASN A 391 6.19 13.66 14.45
N LEU A 392 6.18 13.53 13.13
CA LEU A 392 5.67 14.53 12.19
C LEU A 392 4.23 14.11 11.80
N LEU A 393 3.23 14.93 12.11
CA LEU A 393 1.82 14.55 12.09
C LEU A 393 0.98 15.47 11.20
N GLY A 394 -0.13 14.94 10.67
CA GLY A 394 -1.15 15.72 9.97
C GLY A 394 -0.83 16.07 8.51
N THR A 395 -1.78 16.74 7.85
CA THR A 395 -1.72 17.07 6.42
C THR A 395 -1.05 18.40 6.14
N GLY A 396 0.04 18.41 5.35
CA GLY A 396 0.67 19.64 4.85
C GLY A 396 2.19 19.70 5.07
N SER A 397 2.71 20.94 5.18
CA SER A 397 4.15 21.20 5.33
C SER A 397 4.56 21.36 6.79
N ILE A 398 5.77 20.90 7.13
CA ILE A 398 6.44 21.16 8.41
C ILE A 398 7.73 21.94 8.16
N ASP A 399 7.92 23.04 8.88
CA ASP A 399 9.01 23.97 8.63
C ASP A 399 10.20 23.76 9.58
N PHE A 400 11.37 23.47 9.01
CA PHE A 400 12.67 23.44 9.68
C PHE A 400 13.46 24.68 9.28
N ASN A 401 13.45 25.69 10.15
CA ASN A 401 14.04 26.98 9.87
C ASN A 401 15.36 27.18 10.62
N ALA A 402 16.49 27.28 9.91
CA ALA A 402 17.82 27.45 10.51
C ALA A 402 18.06 28.87 11.09
N GLY A 403 17.11 29.80 10.92
CA GLY A 403 17.20 31.18 11.41
C GLY A 403 18.23 32.00 10.64
N SER A 404 19.42 32.16 11.22
CA SER A 404 20.52 32.98 10.67
C SER A 404 21.72 32.13 10.27
N PHE A 405 22.65 32.70 9.49
CA PHE A 405 23.91 32.07 9.07
C PHE A 405 24.70 31.42 10.21
N GLY A 406 25.37 30.30 9.91
CA GLY A 406 26.27 29.58 10.82
C GLY A 406 25.62 28.52 11.71
N ARG A 407 24.31 28.28 11.62
CA ARG A 407 23.62 27.40 12.57
C ARG A 407 23.37 26.01 12.00
N ILE A 408 24.05 25.01 12.55
CA ILE A 408 23.79 23.60 12.28
C ILE A 408 23.03 22.99 13.46
N CYS A 409 21.94 22.28 13.17
CA CYS A 409 21.26 21.40 14.11
C CYS A 409 21.34 19.95 13.65
N THR A 410 21.83 19.06 14.52
CA THR A 410 21.80 17.63 14.28
C THR A 410 20.54 17.02 14.90
N ILE A 411 19.62 16.53 14.08
CA ILE A 411 18.50 15.72 14.55
C ILE A 411 19.00 14.27 14.64
N SER A 412 19.18 13.79 15.87
CA SER A 412 19.55 12.40 16.17
C SER A 412 18.34 11.56 16.62
N SER A 413 17.14 12.15 16.50
CA SER A 413 15.88 11.54 16.93
C SER A 413 15.35 10.59 15.87
N LEU A 414 14.74 9.46 16.25
CA LEU A 414 13.98 8.65 15.29
C LEU A 414 12.86 9.53 14.73
N ILE A 415 12.85 9.75 13.41
CA ILE A 415 11.81 10.54 12.76
C ILE A 415 10.76 9.56 12.22
N SER A 416 9.55 9.66 12.75
CA SER A 416 8.36 9.00 12.20
C SER A 416 7.48 10.08 11.60
N ALA A 417 7.10 9.93 10.33
CA ALA A 417 6.16 10.82 9.67
C ALA A 417 4.88 10.07 9.36
N ASP A 418 3.74 10.70 9.65
CA ASP A 418 2.45 10.24 9.15
C ASP A 418 2.46 10.32 7.62
N ALA A 419 1.84 9.34 6.96
CA ALA A 419 1.69 9.29 5.50
C ALA A 419 0.98 10.54 4.93
N THR A 420 0.27 11.27 5.78
CA THR A 420 -0.40 12.52 5.41
C THR A 420 0.53 13.74 5.30
N VAL A 421 1.76 13.69 5.84
CA VAL A 421 2.69 14.82 5.76
C VAL A 421 3.21 14.94 4.33
N SER A 422 2.87 16.03 3.64
CA SER A 422 3.20 16.17 2.21
C SER A 422 4.62 16.70 2.01
N ASN A 423 5.07 17.63 2.85
CA ASN A 423 6.39 18.25 2.71
C ASN A 423 7.10 18.47 4.05
N ILE A 424 8.42 18.31 4.04
CA ILE A 424 9.30 18.83 5.09
C ILE A 424 10.15 19.93 4.43
N VAL A 425 9.96 21.17 4.87
CA VAL A 425 10.61 22.34 4.27
C VAL A 425 11.79 22.76 5.13
N VAL A 426 12.99 22.78 4.54
CA VAL A 426 14.22 23.26 5.15
C VAL A 426 14.56 24.62 4.56
N SER A 427 14.60 25.65 5.41
CA SER A 427 14.86 27.03 5.00
C SER A 427 15.79 27.78 5.97
N ILE A 428 16.45 28.82 5.48
CA ILE A 428 17.12 29.85 6.29
C ILE A 428 16.20 31.08 6.28
N GLY A 429 15.71 31.49 7.45
CA GLY A 429 14.73 32.58 7.58
C GLY A 429 15.25 34.01 7.28
N GLU A 430 16.52 34.18 6.90
CA GLU A 430 17.13 35.49 6.62
C GLU A 430 17.71 35.55 5.20
N THR A 431 17.62 36.74 4.58
CA THR A 431 18.15 36.99 3.23
C THR A 431 19.65 36.74 3.19
N VAL A 432 20.07 35.81 2.33
CA VAL A 432 21.48 35.44 2.19
C VAL A 432 22.28 36.62 1.61
N PRO A 433 23.35 37.10 2.29
CA PRO A 433 24.26 38.06 1.71
C PRO A 433 24.86 37.50 0.43
N THR A 434 24.65 38.19 -0.70
CA THR A 434 24.91 37.68 -2.05
C THR A 434 26.40 37.49 -2.41
N ASN A 435 27.34 37.59 -1.46
CA ASN A 435 28.78 37.65 -1.77
C ASN A 435 29.71 36.73 -0.97
N THR A 436 29.20 35.78 -0.18
CA THR A 436 30.05 34.88 0.61
C THR A 436 29.85 33.42 0.23
N ALA A 437 30.94 32.76 -0.21
CA ALA A 437 31.05 31.33 -0.52
C ALA A 437 30.92 30.39 0.71
N HIS A 438 30.13 30.81 1.72
CA HIS A 438 30.04 30.18 3.05
C HIS A 438 28.61 29.80 3.43
N ALA A 439 27.71 29.62 2.46
CA ALA A 439 26.36 29.10 2.71
C ALA A 439 26.36 27.65 3.25
N THR A 440 27.51 26.96 3.26
CA THR A 440 27.72 25.63 3.86
C THR A 440 27.56 25.56 5.38
N GLN A 441 27.29 26.67 6.08
CA GLN A 441 27.33 26.68 7.56
C GLN A 441 25.97 26.73 8.26
N ALA A 442 24.83 26.84 7.57
CA ALA A 442 23.51 26.82 8.21
C ALA A 442 22.63 25.71 7.62
N GLY A 443 22.05 24.86 8.47
CA GLY A 443 21.23 23.73 8.02
C GLY A 443 20.92 22.69 9.09
N PHE A 444 20.34 21.58 8.64
CA PHE A 444 19.96 20.44 9.45
C PHE A 444 20.74 19.21 9.00
N ILE A 445 21.26 18.46 9.97
CA ILE A 445 21.87 17.15 9.76
C ILE A 445 20.93 16.11 10.37
N VAL A 446 20.39 15.19 9.59
CA VAL A 446 19.51 14.11 10.01
C VAL A 446 20.34 12.82 10.10
N ASN A 447 20.74 12.46 11.32
CA ASN A 447 21.59 11.29 11.60
C ASN A 447 20.79 10.04 12.00
N SER A 448 19.49 10.04 11.78
CA SER A 448 18.59 8.97 12.19
C SER A 448 17.97 8.27 10.98
N VAL A 449 17.53 7.04 11.21
CA VAL A 449 16.76 6.28 10.23
C VAL A 449 15.36 6.91 10.14
N LEU A 450 15.00 7.44 8.97
CA LEU A 450 13.60 7.67 8.64
C LEU A 450 12.96 6.32 8.28
N ASN A 451 11.97 5.92 9.07
CA ASN A 451 11.06 4.87 8.63
C ASN A 451 9.98 5.53 7.77
N GLU A 452 9.95 5.19 6.48
CA GLU A 452 8.77 5.32 5.61
C GLU A 452 8.17 6.73 5.47
N PHE A 453 8.98 7.74 5.11
CA PHE A 453 8.44 9.02 4.63
C PHE A 453 8.32 8.99 3.10
N ASP A 454 7.10 8.96 2.60
CA ASP A 454 6.77 8.99 1.16
C ASP A 454 6.56 10.42 0.60
N GLY A 455 6.60 11.45 1.47
CA GLY A 455 6.44 12.85 1.08
C GLY A 455 7.67 13.47 0.41
N ARG A 456 7.72 14.80 0.34
CA ARG A 456 8.81 15.54 -0.32
C ARG A 456 9.68 16.32 0.68
N TRP A 457 10.99 16.15 0.60
CA TRP A 457 11.97 17.04 1.23
C TRP A 457 12.19 18.28 0.35
N MET A 458 11.80 19.45 0.84
CA MET A 458 12.01 20.72 0.14
C MET A 458 13.15 21.48 0.79
N VAL A 459 14.25 21.69 0.09
CA VAL A 459 15.38 22.50 0.58
C VAL A 459 15.37 23.82 -0.17
N GLU A 460 14.72 24.82 0.40
CA GLU A 460 14.64 26.17 -0.21
C GLU A 460 15.92 26.96 0.03
N SER A 461 16.50 26.84 1.22
CA SER A 461 17.77 27.48 1.55
C SER A 461 18.47 26.79 2.71
N GLY A 462 19.80 26.70 2.62
CA GLY A 462 20.63 26.06 3.64
C GLY A 462 20.93 24.59 3.36
N LEU A 463 21.59 23.94 4.31
CA LEU A 463 22.05 22.56 4.20
C LEU A 463 21.03 21.57 4.76
N LEU A 464 20.69 20.55 3.98
CA LEU A 464 20.10 19.31 4.46
C LEU A 464 21.12 18.20 4.22
N LYS A 465 21.56 17.55 5.30
CA LYS A 465 22.54 16.47 5.27
C LYS A 465 21.98 15.24 5.98
N GLY A 466 22.20 14.03 5.48
CA GLY A 466 21.74 12.83 6.17
C GLY A 466 22.22 11.52 5.58
N GLU A 467 22.17 10.47 6.40
CA GLU A 467 22.55 9.11 6.03
C GLU A 467 21.38 8.28 5.49
N ASN A 468 20.12 8.64 5.81
CA ASN A 468 18.94 7.88 5.38
C ASN A 468 17.67 8.74 5.36
N PHE A 469 17.26 9.15 4.15
CA PHE A 469 16.11 10.04 3.94
C PHE A 469 14.78 9.31 3.65
N GLY A 470 14.75 7.97 3.68
CA GLY A 470 13.57 7.17 3.33
C GLY A 470 13.23 7.17 1.83
N THR A 471 11.96 6.89 1.51
CA THR A 471 11.42 6.71 0.16
C THR A 471 10.99 8.01 -0.54
N GLY A 472 11.07 9.15 0.16
CA GLY A 472 10.56 10.43 -0.31
C GLY A 472 11.32 11.04 -1.50
N SER A 473 10.67 12.01 -2.13
CA SER A 473 11.24 12.83 -3.21
C SER A 473 11.99 14.06 -2.66
N PHE A 474 12.86 14.66 -3.47
CA PHE A 474 13.61 15.86 -3.08
C PHE A 474 13.36 16.99 -4.07
N LEU A 475 13.12 18.19 -3.55
CA LEU A 475 13.07 19.42 -4.32
C LEU A 475 14.05 20.42 -3.70
N VAL A 476 15.12 20.74 -4.43
CA VAL A 476 16.09 21.75 -4.02
C VAL A 476 15.84 23.00 -4.84
N THR A 477 15.51 24.10 -4.17
CA THR A 477 15.29 25.40 -4.82
C THR A 477 16.27 26.45 -4.29
N ASP A 478 16.36 27.59 -4.97
CA ASP A 478 17.16 28.77 -4.58
C ASP A 478 18.60 28.49 -4.10
N PHE A 479 18.85 28.56 -2.78
CA PHE A 479 20.15 28.40 -2.12
C PHE A 479 20.25 27.11 -1.30
N GLY A 480 19.41 26.12 -1.62
CA GLY A 480 19.45 24.82 -0.97
C GLY A 480 20.75 24.05 -1.29
N TYR A 481 21.26 23.38 -0.27
CA TYR A 481 22.35 22.42 -0.33
C TYR A 481 21.84 21.07 0.16
N LEU A 482 21.92 20.05 -0.69
CA LEU A 482 21.59 18.68 -0.31
C LEU A 482 22.89 17.86 -0.33
N ASP A 483 23.14 17.14 0.77
CA ASP A 483 24.35 16.34 0.98
C ASP A 483 23.99 14.95 1.53
N PHE A 484 24.47 13.90 0.86
CA PHE A 484 24.22 12.50 1.22
C PHE A 484 25.47 11.92 1.87
N ASP A 485 25.40 11.63 3.17
CA ASP A 485 26.53 11.09 3.94
C ASP A 485 26.72 9.57 3.77
N ALA A 486 25.74 8.89 3.14
CA ALA A 486 25.77 7.47 2.82
C ALA A 486 25.22 7.23 1.40
N ASP A 487 25.49 6.04 0.85
CA ASP A 487 24.90 5.64 -0.43
C ASP A 487 23.36 5.70 -0.34
N TYR A 488 22.74 6.47 -1.23
CA TYR A 488 21.28 6.59 -1.34
C TYR A 488 20.80 5.87 -2.60
N SER A 489 19.85 4.95 -2.45
CA SER A 489 19.26 4.23 -3.58
C SER A 489 17.76 4.11 -3.44
N ASN A 490 17.04 4.88 -4.26
CA ASN A 490 15.59 4.81 -4.36
C ASN A 490 15.14 5.08 -5.80
N THR A 491 14.80 4.01 -6.52
CA THR A 491 14.34 4.10 -7.91
C THR A 491 12.92 4.67 -8.06
N GLY A 492 12.20 4.88 -6.95
CA GLY A 492 10.91 5.58 -6.94
C GLY A 492 11.01 7.08 -6.64
N ALA A 493 12.14 7.55 -6.08
CA ALA A 493 12.31 8.97 -5.76
C ALA A 493 12.50 9.82 -7.01
N GLU A 494 11.84 10.97 -7.03
CA GLU A 494 12.15 12.08 -7.93
C GLU A 494 13.10 13.07 -7.23
N LEU A 495 14.15 13.50 -7.92
CA LEU A 495 15.04 14.58 -7.52
C LEU A 495 14.87 15.76 -8.46
N THR A 496 14.27 16.85 -7.98
CA THR A 496 14.06 18.06 -8.77
C THR A 496 14.95 19.19 -8.24
N ILE A 497 15.72 19.81 -9.14
CA ILE A 497 16.51 21.02 -8.85
C ILE A 497 15.92 22.15 -9.67
N GLU A 498 15.30 23.12 -9.01
CA GLU A 498 14.77 24.30 -9.67
C GLU A 498 15.71 25.49 -9.46
N ALA A 499 16.31 25.99 -10.55
CA ALA A 499 16.98 27.28 -10.53
C ALA A 499 15.94 28.40 -10.53
N ASN A 500 16.11 29.39 -9.65
CA ASN A 500 15.24 30.56 -9.64
C ASN A 500 15.37 31.35 -10.96
N PRO A 501 14.32 31.44 -11.79
CA PRO A 501 14.42 32.06 -13.11
C PRO A 501 14.68 33.58 -13.04
N THR A 502 14.49 34.21 -11.87
CA THR A 502 14.67 35.66 -11.71
C THR A 502 16.09 36.08 -11.37
N ASN A 503 16.99 35.15 -11.01
CA ASN A 503 18.36 35.45 -10.60
C ASN A 503 19.37 34.52 -11.30
N SER A 504 19.81 34.90 -12.50
CA SER A 504 20.65 34.10 -13.41
C SER A 504 22.07 33.77 -12.92
N THR A 505 22.40 34.06 -11.67
CA THR A 505 23.72 33.76 -11.07
C THR A 505 23.63 32.82 -9.87
N GLN A 506 22.43 32.30 -9.57
CA GLN A 506 22.17 31.56 -8.33
C GLN A 506 21.38 30.30 -8.65
N SER A 507 21.94 29.14 -8.32
CA SER A 507 21.31 27.83 -8.47
C SER A 507 21.61 27.00 -7.23
N GLY A 508 20.65 26.17 -6.82
CA GLY A 508 20.86 25.19 -5.76
C GLY A 508 22.03 24.25 -6.11
N MET A 509 22.71 23.75 -5.08
CA MET A 509 23.90 22.92 -5.25
C MET A 509 23.68 21.57 -4.57
N ILE A 510 23.98 20.47 -5.26
CA ILE A 510 24.01 19.15 -4.65
C ILE A 510 25.48 18.77 -4.46
N LEU A 511 25.83 18.39 -3.24
CA LEU A 511 27.11 17.76 -2.92
C LEU A 511 26.88 16.25 -2.88
N LEU A 512 27.69 15.53 -3.66
CA LEU A 512 27.63 14.07 -3.72
C LEU A 512 28.94 13.55 -3.14
N ASP A 513 28.93 13.27 -1.85
CA ASP A 513 30.04 12.60 -1.19
C ASP A 513 29.95 11.06 -1.35
N GLN A 514 28.77 10.54 -1.71
CA GLN A 514 28.46 9.10 -1.88
C GLN A 514 27.61 8.83 -3.13
N ASN A 515 27.34 7.56 -3.46
CA ASN A 515 26.54 7.21 -4.64
C ASN A 515 25.06 7.52 -4.43
N VAL A 516 24.42 8.14 -5.42
CA VAL A 516 22.99 8.48 -5.39
C VAL A 516 22.30 7.90 -6.62
N ILE A 517 21.32 7.01 -6.39
CA ILE A 517 20.48 6.39 -7.41
C ILE A 517 19.03 6.85 -7.18
N VAL A 518 18.47 7.56 -8.16
CA VAL A 518 17.08 8.08 -8.13
C VAL A 518 16.31 7.61 -9.37
N GLY A 519 14.98 7.52 -9.27
CA GLY A 519 14.10 7.11 -10.37
C GLY A 519 14.08 8.09 -11.54
N SER A 520 14.05 9.38 -11.22
CA SER A 520 14.16 10.47 -12.18
C SER A 520 14.83 11.68 -11.54
N ALA A 521 15.60 12.43 -12.35
CA ALA A 521 16.14 13.72 -11.93
C ALA A 521 15.78 14.79 -12.96
N THR A 522 15.21 15.91 -12.50
CA THR A 522 14.81 17.03 -13.35
C THR A 522 15.55 18.28 -12.91
N ILE A 523 16.37 18.86 -13.80
CA ILE A 523 17.12 20.10 -13.53
C ILE A 523 16.57 21.20 -14.44
N TRP A 524 15.94 22.22 -13.87
CA TRP A 524 15.40 23.36 -14.61
C TRP A 524 16.40 24.52 -14.61
N GLY A 525 16.83 24.94 -15.80
CA GLY A 525 17.62 26.15 -16.01
C GLY A 525 17.76 26.49 -17.50
N GLU A 526 17.30 27.67 -17.90
CA GLU A 526 17.59 28.19 -19.24
C GLU A 526 19.07 28.58 -19.33
N SER A 527 19.79 28.05 -20.33
CA SER A 527 21.10 28.50 -20.84
C SER A 527 21.89 29.46 -19.93
N LEU A 528 22.60 28.93 -18.93
CA LEU A 528 23.55 29.70 -18.13
C LEU A 528 24.87 29.84 -18.91
N ALA A 529 25.18 31.06 -19.33
CA ALA A 529 26.52 31.43 -19.76
C ALA A 529 27.42 31.54 -18.53
N ASP A 530 28.48 30.74 -18.49
CA ASP A 530 29.56 30.71 -17.51
C ASP A 530 29.17 30.33 -16.05
N GLY A 531 29.37 29.05 -15.69
CA GLY A 531 29.82 28.71 -14.33
C GLY A 531 28.98 27.76 -13.47
N LEU A 532 28.24 26.80 -14.02
CA LEU A 532 27.71 25.69 -13.22
C LEU A 532 28.82 24.65 -12.97
N TYR A 533 29.33 24.58 -11.73
CA TYR A 533 30.34 23.59 -11.32
C TYR A 533 29.66 22.30 -10.88
N PHE A 534 29.57 21.32 -11.78
CA PHE A 534 29.34 19.93 -11.39
C PHE A 534 30.68 19.30 -11.01
N GLY A 535 30.89 19.02 -9.72
CA GLY A 535 31.96 18.15 -9.25
C GLY A 535 31.65 16.68 -9.48
N VAL A 536 31.19 16.30 -10.67
CA VAL A 536 30.91 14.90 -11.02
C VAL A 536 32.07 14.40 -11.87
N ASP A 537 32.83 13.41 -11.40
CA ASP A 537 33.87 12.72 -12.19
C ASP A 537 33.21 11.87 -13.29
N LEU A 538 32.74 12.52 -14.36
CA LEU A 538 32.23 11.86 -15.56
C LEU A 538 33.40 11.32 -16.38
N LYS A 539 33.97 10.19 -15.96
CA LYS A 539 34.82 9.40 -16.86
C LYS A 539 33.97 8.83 -18.00
N ALA A 540 34.19 9.41 -19.17
CA ALA A 540 33.88 8.93 -20.52
C ALA A 540 32.41 8.97 -20.99
N HIS A 541 31.95 10.16 -21.38
CA HIS A 541 30.98 10.34 -22.47
C HIS A 541 31.70 11.05 -23.65
N PRO A 542 31.66 10.55 -24.91
CA PRO A 542 32.58 10.97 -25.97
C PRO A 542 32.18 12.26 -26.71
N VAL A 543 31.72 13.29 -26.00
CA VAL A 543 31.45 14.61 -26.59
C VAL A 543 31.98 15.67 -25.63
N TYR A 544 32.90 16.51 -26.11
CA TYR A 544 33.65 17.57 -25.41
C TYR A 544 34.97 17.16 -24.74
N GLY A 545 36.06 17.37 -25.49
CA GLY A 545 37.43 17.33 -24.98
C GLY A 545 37.85 18.68 -24.39
N GLY A 546 38.03 18.72 -23.08
CA GLY A 546 38.74 19.77 -22.35
C GLY A 546 39.36 19.16 -21.10
N ALA A 547 40.68 19.27 -20.96
CA ALA A 547 41.43 18.64 -19.87
C ALA A 547 41.18 19.38 -18.54
N PHE A 548 40.80 18.64 -17.50
CA PHE A 548 40.84 19.07 -16.10
C PHE A 548 41.43 17.96 -15.23
N ASP A 549 42.16 18.37 -14.20
CA ASP A 549 43.03 17.59 -13.32
C ASP A 549 42.26 17.14 -12.05
N PRO A 550 42.11 15.83 -11.77
CA PRO A 550 41.36 15.35 -10.61
C PRO A 550 42.26 15.22 -9.37
N ALA A 551 41.90 15.94 -8.30
CA ALA A 551 42.64 15.95 -7.03
C ALA A 551 41.98 15.18 -5.88
N SER A 552 40.98 14.32 -6.12
CA SER A 552 40.50 13.37 -5.10
C SER A 552 40.15 12.03 -5.74
N SER A 553 40.60 10.94 -5.10
CA SER A 553 40.55 9.56 -5.62
C SER A 553 39.23 8.84 -5.41
N ASP A 554 38.23 9.49 -4.80
CA ASP A 554 37.00 8.86 -4.35
C ASP A 554 35.83 9.47 -5.14
N GLY A 555 35.59 8.95 -6.34
CA GLY A 555 34.56 9.47 -7.25
C GLY A 555 33.16 8.94 -6.90
N ALA A 556 32.31 9.80 -6.34
CA ALA A 556 30.87 9.57 -6.23
C ALA A 556 30.19 9.78 -7.59
N TYR A 557 29.23 8.92 -7.93
CA TYR A 557 28.48 9.00 -9.20
C TYR A 557 27.00 9.30 -8.95
N LEU A 558 26.44 10.25 -9.71
CA LEU A 558 25.01 10.41 -9.87
C LEU A 558 24.54 9.54 -11.04
N LEU A 559 23.88 8.42 -10.75
CA LEU A 559 23.20 7.64 -11.78
C LEU A 559 21.76 8.16 -11.91
N VAL A 560 21.55 9.13 -12.79
CA VAL A 560 20.21 9.46 -13.27
C VAL A 560 19.80 8.34 -14.20
N GLY A 561 18.68 7.66 -13.92
CA GLY A 561 18.13 6.63 -14.80
C GLY A 561 18.15 7.11 -16.24
N SER A 562 19.01 6.53 -17.08
CA SER A 562 19.01 6.84 -18.50
C SER A 562 17.60 6.56 -19.01
N THR A 563 17.03 7.48 -19.80
CA THR A 563 15.71 7.28 -20.43
C THR A 563 15.70 5.87 -20.99
N ALA A 564 14.96 4.97 -20.33
CA ALA A 564 15.06 3.56 -20.63
C ALA A 564 14.73 3.42 -22.12
N THR A 565 15.72 3.05 -22.92
CA THR A 565 15.47 2.62 -24.29
C THR A 565 14.39 1.58 -24.20
N ALA A 566 13.28 1.81 -24.91
CA ALA A 566 12.12 0.91 -24.86
C ALA A 566 12.63 -0.53 -25.03
N PRO A 567 12.18 -1.47 -24.18
CA PRO A 567 12.72 -2.81 -24.17
C PRO A 567 12.49 -3.47 -25.53
N VAL A 568 13.50 -4.20 -25.99
CA VAL A 568 13.40 -5.00 -27.23
C VAL A 568 12.41 -6.12 -26.98
N THR A 569 11.35 -6.17 -27.79
CA THR A 569 10.24 -7.11 -27.58
C THR A 569 10.49 -8.39 -28.37
N GLN A 570 10.17 -9.55 -27.78
CA GLN A 570 10.11 -10.83 -28.51
C GLN A 570 8.88 -10.83 -29.43
N ILE A 571 9.09 -11.05 -30.73
CA ILE A 571 8.05 -11.00 -31.77
C ILE A 571 7.68 -12.38 -32.34
N LEU A 572 8.45 -13.42 -32.01
CA LEU A 572 8.19 -14.80 -32.45
C LEU A 572 8.37 -15.78 -31.28
N ASP A 573 7.57 -16.83 -31.25
CA ASP A 573 7.70 -17.91 -30.27
C ASP A 573 8.99 -18.72 -30.50
N ILE A 574 9.79 -18.87 -29.46
CA ILE A 574 11.01 -19.70 -29.50
C ILE A 574 10.62 -21.12 -29.11
N GLY A 575 9.77 -21.73 -29.94
CA GLY A 575 9.18 -23.05 -29.72
C GLY A 575 10.21 -24.17 -29.64
N SER A 576 9.78 -25.40 -29.28
CA SER A 576 10.67 -26.51 -28.88
C SER A 576 11.75 -26.94 -29.90
N GLY A 577 11.64 -26.56 -31.18
CA GLY A 577 12.55 -26.96 -32.27
C GLY A 577 13.74 -26.04 -32.58
N ASP A 578 13.66 -24.74 -32.32
CA ASP A 578 14.73 -23.74 -32.56
C ASP A 578 16.05 -23.94 -31.74
N ALA A 579 17.09 -24.52 -32.34
CA ALA A 579 18.34 -24.76 -31.63
C ALA A 579 19.01 -23.49 -31.05
N GLU A 580 18.83 -22.33 -31.70
CA GLU A 580 19.53 -21.07 -31.36
C GLU A 580 18.91 -20.35 -30.15
N GLY A 581 17.64 -20.60 -29.82
CA GLY A 581 17.03 -20.01 -28.64
C GLY A 581 16.97 -18.47 -28.72
N TRP A 582 17.28 -17.78 -27.62
CA TRP A 582 17.39 -16.32 -27.58
C TRP A 582 18.49 -15.72 -28.47
N LEU A 583 19.39 -16.53 -29.06
CA LEU A 583 20.41 -16.03 -30.00
C LEU A 583 19.84 -15.83 -31.41
N ASN A 584 18.68 -16.39 -31.73
CA ASN A 584 18.04 -16.22 -33.03
C ASN A 584 17.61 -14.76 -33.20
N THR A 585 18.35 -14.00 -34.00
CA THR A 585 18.11 -12.55 -34.15
C THR A 585 16.73 -12.23 -34.70
N ASN A 586 16.07 -13.16 -35.42
CA ASN A 586 14.75 -12.93 -36.00
C ASN A 586 13.61 -12.90 -34.97
N VAL A 587 13.87 -13.31 -33.71
CA VAL A 587 12.84 -13.37 -32.67
C VAL A 587 12.69 -12.06 -31.90
N TRP A 588 13.63 -11.12 -32.09
CA TRP A 588 13.67 -9.83 -31.39
C TRP A 588 13.27 -8.69 -32.34
N SER A 589 12.52 -7.72 -31.82
CA SER A 589 11.96 -6.61 -32.61
C SER A 589 13.00 -5.73 -33.31
N ASP A 590 14.24 -5.69 -32.83
CA ASP A 590 15.35 -4.96 -33.45
C ASP A 590 16.18 -5.82 -34.41
N SER A 591 15.82 -7.09 -34.58
CA SER A 591 16.52 -8.06 -35.43
C SER A 591 17.99 -8.30 -35.05
N LEU A 592 18.34 -8.11 -33.77
CA LEU A 592 19.69 -8.33 -33.23
C LEU A 592 19.66 -9.38 -32.12
N ALA A 593 20.82 -9.98 -31.84
CA ALA A 593 20.98 -10.84 -30.68
C ALA A 593 21.05 -10.00 -29.38
N PRO A 594 20.71 -10.57 -28.21
CA PRO A 594 20.79 -9.88 -26.93
C PRO A 594 22.13 -9.20 -26.67
N SER A 595 22.11 -7.97 -26.15
CA SER A 595 23.30 -7.13 -25.91
C SER A 595 23.25 -6.39 -24.57
N PRO A 596 24.40 -6.16 -23.89
CA PRO A 596 24.44 -5.67 -22.50
C PRO A 596 23.86 -4.28 -22.24
N ASP A 597 23.62 -3.52 -23.31
CA ASP A 597 23.11 -2.15 -23.30
C ASP A 597 21.57 -2.08 -23.43
N LYS A 598 20.89 -3.21 -23.57
CA LYS A 598 19.45 -3.27 -23.85
C LYS A 598 18.69 -4.18 -22.89
N ASP A 599 17.47 -3.77 -22.57
CA ASP A 599 16.49 -4.62 -21.89
C ASP A 599 15.63 -5.37 -22.91
N TYR A 600 15.22 -6.58 -22.55
CA TYR A 600 14.42 -7.46 -23.40
C TYR A 600 13.16 -7.89 -22.67
N ILE A 601 12.05 -8.01 -23.40
CA ILE A 601 10.76 -8.42 -22.85
C ILE A 601 10.06 -9.44 -23.74
N ASN A 602 9.45 -10.44 -23.10
CA ASN A 602 8.39 -11.26 -23.68
C ASN A 602 7.13 -11.07 -22.85
N ASN A 603 6.13 -10.42 -23.45
CA ASN A 603 4.85 -10.06 -22.85
C ASN A 603 3.67 -10.59 -23.68
N THR A 604 3.88 -11.69 -24.41
CA THR A 604 2.79 -12.32 -25.17
C THR A 604 2.36 -13.61 -24.47
N SER A 605 1.10 -13.65 -24.04
CA SER A 605 0.53 -14.81 -23.35
C SER A 605 0.79 -16.12 -24.10
N GLY A 606 1.34 -17.11 -23.38
CA GLY A 606 1.68 -18.42 -23.93
C GLY A 606 2.96 -18.48 -24.78
N MET A 607 3.55 -17.36 -25.17
CA MET A 607 4.81 -17.32 -25.93
C MET A 607 6.00 -17.70 -25.05
N ALA A 608 6.87 -18.57 -25.54
CA ALA A 608 8.03 -19.05 -24.82
C ALA A 608 9.30 -18.30 -25.22
N THR A 609 10.04 -17.82 -24.22
CA THR A 609 11.47 -17.46 -24.33
C THR A 609 12.31 -18.63 -23.85
N ARG A 610 13.48 -18.87 -24.45
CA ARG A 610 14.38 -19.92 -23.97
C ARG A 610 15.86 -19.66 -24.23
N PRO A 611 16.74 -20.29 -23.45
CA PRO A 611 18.15 -20.41 -23.79
C PRO A 611 18.37 -21.26 -25.06
N PRO A 612 19.50 -21.07 -25.75
CA PRO A 612 20.02 -21.97 -26.77
C PRO A 612 20.07 -23.42 -26.29
N GLN A 613 19.85 -24.35 -27.21
CA GLN A 613 19.96 -25.78 -26.89
C GLN A 613 21.41 -26.19 -26.66
N SER A 614 21.62 -27.30 -25.94
CA SER A 614 22.94 -27.88 -25.64
C SER A 614 23.83 -28.12 -26.86
N SER A 615 23.23 -28.33 -28.03
CA SER A 615 23.96 -28.49 -29.30
C SER A 615 24.58 -27.20 -29.81
N VAL A 616 24.13 -26.06 -29.29
CA VAL A 616 24.63 -24.71 -29.60
C VAL A 616 25.53 -24.24 -28.45
N GLU A 617 24.99 -24.21 -27.22
CA GLU A 617 25.73 -23.80 -26.02
C GLU A 617 25.33 -24.64 -24.80
N SER A 618 26.32 -25.12 -24.04
CA SER A 618 26.06 -25.88 -22.81
C SER A 618 25.79 -24.99 -21.59
N SER A 619 26.32 -23.76 -21.56
CA SER A 619 26.07 -22.85 -20.42
C SER A 619 25.77 -21.45 -20.94
N PRO A 620 24.57 -21.27 -21.51
CA PRO A 620 24.24 -20.06 -22.22
C PRO A 620 24.05 -18.88 -21.26
N VAL A 621 24.61 -17.72 -21.63
CA VAL A 621 24.48 -16.47 -20.88
C VAL A 621 23.60 -15.53 -21.68
N PHE A 622 22.52 -15.02 -21.07
CA PHE A 622 21.72 -13.97 -21.67
C PHE A 622 22.50 -12.65 -21.58
N LEU A 623 22.96 -12.15 -22.72
CA LEU A 623 23.80 -10.96 -22.77
C LEU A 623 23.01 -9.65 -22.62
N GLY A 624 21.68 -9.68 -22.61
CA GLY A 624 20.87 -8.49 -22.36
C GLY A 624 21.09 -7.93 -20.96
N ARG A 625 20.89 -6.61 -20.80
CA ARG A 625 20.89 -5.93 -19.49
C ARG A 625 19.86 -6.56 -18.55
N SER A 626 18.69 -6.87 -19.07
CA SER A 626 17.63 -7.60 -18.38
C SER A 626 16.77 -8.41 -19.33
N LEU A 627 16.11 -9.44 -18.80
CA LEU A 627 15.05 -10.19 -19.48
C LEU A 627 13.79 -10.14 -18.61
N THR A 628 12.66 -9.74 -19.18
CA THR A 628 11.36 -9.67 -18.50
C THR A 628 10.35 -10.64 -19.13
N ILE A 629 9.64 -11.42 -18.31
CA ILE A 629 8.55 -12.32 -18.71
C ILE A 629 7.26 -11.82 -18.06
N ALA A 630 6.30 -11.38 -18.87
CA ALA A 630 5.05 -10.75 -18.42
C ALA A 630 3.81 -11.28 -19.16
N ASP A 631 2.62 -10.87 -18.73
CA ASP A 631 1.33 -11.11 -19.41
C ASP A 631 1.06 -12.58 -19.77
N GLY A 632 1.42 -13.50 -18.88
CA GLY A 632 1.22 -14.96 -19.07
C GLY A 632 2.22 -15.60 -20.06
N ALA A 633 3.28 -14.90 -20.43
CA ALA A 633 4.41 -15.48 -21.17
C ALA A 633 5.17 -16.52 -20.33
N LYS A 634 6.07 -17.27 -20.99
CA LYS A 634 6.78 -18.40 -20.37
C LYS A 634 8.27 -18.33 -20.62
N PHE A 635 9.06 -18.74 -19.63
CA PHE A 635 10.47 -19.07 -19.82
C PHE A 635 10.65 -20.58 -19.80
N THR A 636 11.14 -21.14 -20.90
CA THR A 636 11.27 -22.60 -21.07
C THR A 636 12.73 -23.03 -21.11
N THR A 637 13.19 -23.81 -20.14
CA THR A 637 14.56 -24.32 -20.13
C THR A 637 14.68 -25.57 -21.01
N LYS A 638 15.60 -25.54 -22.00
CA LYS A 638 15.97 -26.70 -22.84
C LYS A 638 17.47 -26.75 -23.16
N PHE A 639 18.32 -27.00 -22.16
CA PHE A 639 19.79 -27.01 -22.27
C PHE A 639 20.44 -28.05 -21.33
N SER A 640 21.78 -28.10 -21.30
CA SER A 640 22.58 -28.97 -20.42
C SER A 640 23.74 -28.19 -19.83
N GLY A 641 23.61 -27.75 -18.58
CA GLY A 641 24.57 -26.91 -17.86
C GLY A 641 23.84 -25.83 -17.05
N THR A 642 24.41 -24.64 -16.93
CA THR A 642 23.78 -23.50 -16.24
C THR A 642 23.42 -22.43 -17.26
N ALA A 643 22.16 -22.01 -17.30
CA ALA A 643 21.75 -20.81 -18.03
C ALA A 643 21.80 -19.62 -17.08
N THR A 644 22.45 -18.53 -17.47
CA THR A 644 22.61 -17.34 -16.62
C THR A 644 21.85 -16.16 -17.20
N VAL A 645 21.03 -15.51 -16.38
CA VAL A 645 20.32 -14.26 -16.71
C VAL A 645 20.52 -13.28 -15.57
N SER A 646 21.42 -12.30 -15.74
CA SER A 646 21.90 -11.44 -14.64
C SER A 646 20.79 -10.64 -13.94
N ASN A 647 19.79 -10.17 -14.70
CA ASN A 647 18.62 -9.48 -14.17
C ASN A 647 17.35 -10.04 -14.82
N PHE A 648 16.80 -11.08 -14.21
CA PHE A 648 15.67 -11.83 -14.73
C PHE A 648 14.40 -11.42 -13.98
N ASN A 649 13.45 -10.79 -14.66
CA ASN A 649 12.18 -10.36 -14.08
C ASN A 649 11.05 -11.28 -14.55
N MET A 650 10.22 -11.77 -13.64
CA MET A 650 9.04 -12.57 -13.97
C MET A 650 7.82 -12.05 -13.20
N PHE A 651 6.74 -11.76 -13.92
CA PHE A 651 5.50 -11.29 -13.30
C PHE A 651 4.57 -12.45 -12.90
N ALA A 652 3.71 -12.22 -11.91
CA ALA A 652 2.62 -13.13 -11.56
C ALA A 652 1.77 -13.49 -12.79
N GLY A 653 1.27 -14.73 -12.83
CA GLY A 653 0.59 -15.32 -13.98
C GLY A 653 1.52 -15.92 -15.05
N CYS A 654 2.82 -15.64 -15.02
CA CYS A 654 3.80 -16.24 -15.92
C CYS A 654 4.23 -17.65 -15.49
N ALA A 655 4.99 -18.34 -16.35
CA ALA A 655 5.49 -19.69 -16.04
C ALA A 655 6.98 -19.88 -16.30
N LEU A 656 7.65 -20.60 -15.40
CA LEU A 656 8.95 -21.21 -15.60
C LEU A 656 8.77 -22.70 -15.93
N THR A 657 8.97 -23.06 -17.19
CA THR A 657 8.76 -24.42 -17.69
C THR A 657 10.09 -25.15 -17.89
N LEU A 658 10.22 -26.34 -17.32
CA LEU A 658 11.38 -27.21 -17.46
C LEU A 658 11.12 -28.31 -18.48
N VAL A 659 11.75 -28.23 -19.67
CA VAL A 659 11.75 -29.31 -20.66
C VAL A 659 13.01 -30.17 -20.55
N SER A 660 14.16 -29.52 -20.47
CA SER A 660 15.44 -30.13 -20.11
C SER A 660 16.38 -29.03 -19.61
N GLY A 661 17.10 -29.25 -18.52
CA GLY A 661 17.95 -28.24 -17.92
C GLY A 661 18.66 -28.83 -16.74
N THR A 662 19.72 -28.16 -16.27
CA THR A 662 20.35 -28.55 -15.01
C THR A 662 20.36 -27.40 -14.01
N ALA A 663 20.66 -26.16 -14.43
CA ALA A 663 20.57 -25.02 -13.53
C ALA A 663 20.20 -23.68 -14.20
N LEU A 664 19.55 -22.79 -13.45
CA LEU A 664 19.31 -21.38 -13.76
C LEU A 664 20.04 -20.53 -12.71
N ASP A 665 20.79 -19.52 -13.16
CA ASP A 665 21.61 -18.65 -12.31
C ASP A 665 21.42 -17.16 -12.68
N GLY A 666 21.80 -16.26 -11.78
CA GLY A 666 21.58 -14.80 -11.87
C GLY A 666 20.68 -14.26 -10.75
N ASN A 667 20.01 -13.13 -10.97
CA ASN A 667 19.02 -12.59 -10.03
C ASN A 667 17.61 -12.75 -10.61
N LEU A 668 16.78 -13.58 -9.96
CA LEU A 668 15.38 -13.79 -10.33
C LEU A 668 14.48 -12.89 -9.46
N ASN A 669 13.95 -11.83 -10.06
CA ASN A 669 13.05 -10.88 -9.43
C ASN A 669 11.60 -11.20 -9.81
N LEU A 670 10.79 -11.63 -8.83
CA LEU A 670 9.37 -11.94 -9.01
C LEU A 670 8.51 -10.71 -8.66
N LYS A 671 7.61 -10.30 -9.56
CA LYS A 671 6.85 -9.04 -9.46
C LYS A 671 5.35 -9.21 -9.75
N GLY A 672 4.53 -8.24 -9.32
CA GLY A 672 3.08 -8.27 -9.49
C GLY A 672 2.37 -9.06 -8.38
N SER A 673 1.03 -9.20 -8.51
CA SER A 673 0.19 -9.88 -7.54
C SER A 673 -0.32 -11.23 -8.06
N GLY A 674 -0.24 -12.27 -7.22
CA GLY A 674 -0.73 -13.62 -7.52
C GLY A 674 0.36 -14.69 -7.64
N ALA A 675 0.11 -15.72 -8.45
CA ALA A 675 0.91 -16.94 -8.50
C ALA A 675 1.98 -16.97 -9.60
N ILE A 676 3.12 -17.62 -9.34
CA ILE A 676 4.12 -18.02 -10.36
C ILE A 676 4.00 -19.52 -10.62
N ASN A 677 3.89 -19.92 -11.88
CA ASN A 677 3.76 -21.34 -12.24
C ASN A 677 5.13 -21.97 -12.55
N LEU A 678 5.48 -23.04 -11.84
CA LEU A 678 6.67 -23.85 -12.04
C LEU A 678 6.26 -25.21 -12.62
N THR A 679 6.56 -25.46 -13.90
CA THR A 679 6.07 -26.66 -14.57
C THR A 679 7.21 -27.53 -15.08
N ALA A 680 7.32 -28.77 -14.61
CA ALA A 680 8.18 -29.77 -15.25
C ALA A 680 7.42 -30.46 -16.39
N SER A 681 8.03 -30.59 -17.57
CA SER A 681 7.34 -31.11 -18.76
C SER A 681 7.14 -32.64 -18.74
N GLY A 682 7.72 -33.35 -17.77
CA GLY A 682 7.64 -34.80 -17.64
C GLY A 682 8.68 -35.35 -16.66
N ASN A 683 8.76 -36.69 -16.56
CA ASN A 683 9.62 -37.40 -15.61
C ASN A 683 11.12 -37.16 -15.82
N SER A 684 11.88 -37.29 -14.73
CA SER A 684 13.33 -37.14 -14.64
C SER A 684 13.83 -35.79 -15.14
N ARG A 685 13.04 -34.73 -14.93
CA ARG A 685 13.38 -33.35 -15.25
C ARG A 685 13.59 -32.55 -13.98
N LYS A 686 14.84 -32.21 -13.68
CA LYS A 686 15.22 -31.38 -12.55
C LYS A 686 15.81 -30.04 -13.00
N LEU A 687 15.39 -28.93 -12.38
CA LEU A 687 16.06 -27.63 -12.53
C LEU A 687 16.55 -27.17 -11.16
N THR A 688 17.82 -26.81 -11.06
CA THR A 688 18.34 -26.09 -9.89
C THR A 688 18.33 -24.60 -10.16
N VAL A 689 17.65 -23.82 -9.33
CA VAL A 689 17.72 -22.36 -9.31
C VAL A 689 18.79 -21.97 -8.28
N GLU A 690 19.97 -21.63 -8.79
CA GLU A 690 21.09 -21.09 -8.00
C GLU A 690 20.91 -19.57 -7.77
N SER A 691 20.05 -18.94 -8.56
CA SER A 691 19.75 -17.52 -8.48
C SER A 691 19.25 -17.08 -7.10
N LEU A 692 19.62 -15.85 -6.71
CA LEU A 692 18.88 -15.14 -5.67
C LEU A 692 17.47 -14.86 -6.19
N VAL A 693 16.47 -15.34 -5.45
CA VAL A 693 15.06 -15.08 -5.72
C VAL A 693 14.58 -13.97 -4.80
N THR A 694 14.37 -12.79 -5.38
CA THR A 694 13.76 -11.65 -4.71
C THR A 694 12.30 -11.58 -5.13
N ALA A 695 11.37 -11.86 -4.22
CA ALA A 695 9.94 -11.80 -4.50
C ALA A 695 9.31 -10.54 -3.89
N GLY A 696 8.47 -9.86 -4.67
CA GLY A 696 7.60 -8.80 -4.17
C GLY A 696 6.59 -9.35 -3.15
N LYS A 697 6.15 -8.49 -2.21
CA LYS A 697 5.23 -8.85 -1.13
C LYS A 697 3.88 -9.41 -1.62
N ASP A 698 3.48 -9.06 -2.84
CA ASP A 698 2.18 -9.43 -3.43
C ASP A 698 2.23 -10.76 -4.22
N ILE A 699 3.39 -11.42 -4.29
CA ILE A 699 3.48 -12.77 -4.85
C ILE A 699 2.95 -13.76 -3.81
N ASP A 700 1.69 -14.16 -3.97
CA ASP A 700 0.98 -14.99 -3.01
C ASP A 700 1.48 -16.43 -2.99
N SER A 701 1.82 -16.99 -4.18
CA SER A 701 2.20 -18.40 -4.29
C SER A 701 3.17 -18.73 -5.43
N MET A 702 3.90 -19.83 -5.25
CA MET A 702 4.62 -20.54 -6.32
C MET A 702 4.03 -21.94 -6.47
N VAL A 703 3.43 -22.21 -7.62
CA VAL A 703 2.69 -23.45 -7.88
C VAL A 703 3.54 -24.42 -8.70
N LEU A 704 3.86 -25.58 -8.12
CA LEU A 704 4.65 -26.63 -8.76
C LEU A 704 3.75 -27.70 -9.39
N THR A 705 3.91 -27.93 -10.69
CA THR A 705 3.14 -28.93 -11.45
C THR A 705 4.03 -29.77 -12.38
N VAL A 706 3.54 -30.95 -12.78
CA VAL A 706 4.21 -31.81 -13.77
C VAL A 706 3.25 -32.15 -14.91
N ALA A 707 3.50 -31.57 -16.08
CA ALA A 707 2.52 -31.48 -17.17
C ALA A 707 1.96 -32.84 -17.66
N THR A 708 2.77 -33.90 -17.71
CA THR A 708 2.32 -35.22 -18.17
C THR A 708 3.14 -36.37 -17.60
N GLY A 709 2.45 -37.45 -17.20
CA GLY A 709 3.04 -38.78 -17.06
C GLY A 709 3.80 -39.03 -15.77
N TRP A 710 3.45 -38.36 -14.66
CA TRP A 710 4.07 -38.53 -13.35
C TRP A 710 4.31 -40.01 -13.01
N ASP A 711 5.59 -40.39 -12.94
CA ASP A 711 6.02 -41.70 -12.46
C ASP A 711 6.57 -41.55 -11.05
N THR A 712 5.87 -42.16 -10.10
CA THR A 712 6.16 -42.17 -8.66
C THR A 712 7.53 -42.79 -8.35
N ASN A 713 8.15 -43.49 -9.30
CA ASN A 713 9.53 -44.02 -9.16
C ASN A 713 10.62 -42.99 -9.54
N THR A 714 10.24 -41.85 -10.13
CA THR A 714 11.17 -40.81 -10.63
C THR A 714 11.04 -39.46 -9.93
N VAL A 715 10.31 -39.45 -8.82
CA VAL A 715 9.98 -38.26 -8.04
C VAL A 715 11.22 -37.45 -7.67
N GLU A 716 12.24 -38.11 -7.12
CA GLU A 716 13.48 -37.46 -6.69
C GLU A 716 14.24 -36.78 -7.84
N ASN A 717 13.89 -37.12 -9.08
CA ASN A 717 14.52 -36.62 -10.29
C ASN A 717 13.64 -35.64 -11.06
N THR A 718 12.46 -35.28 -10.56
CA THR A 718 11.49 -34.43 -11.26
C THR A 718 11.02 -33.27 -10.39
N GLY A 719 11.45 -32.05 -10.71
CA GLY A 719 11.02 -30.85 -10.00
C GLY A 719 12.08 -29.76 -9.95
N PHE A 720 12.05 -28.96 -8.89
CA PHE A 720 12.84 -27.74 -8.75
C PHE A 720 13.66 -27.77 -7.46
N THR A 721 14.88 -27.24 -7.52
CA THR A 721 15.75 -27.09 -6.35
C THR A 721 16.17 -25.64 -6.19
N PHE A 722 15.96 -25.02 -5.03
CA PHE A 722 16.37 -23.64 -4.74
C PHE A 722 17.48 -23.63 -3.68
N ASN A 723 18.71 -23.31 -4.09
CA ASN A 723 19.89 -23.45 -3.21
C ASN A 723 20.24 -22.17 -2.44
N ASN A 724 19.83 -21.00 -2.94
CA ASN A 724 20.26 -19.72 -2.38
C ASN A 724 19.48 -19.37 -1.10
N THR A 725 20.12 -19.48 0.06
CA THR A 725 19.50 -19.25 1.38
C THR A 725 19.04 -17.81 1.63
N ASN A 726 19.43 -16.87 0.77
CA ASN A 726 19.06 -15.45 0.90
C ASN A 726 17.75 -15.11 0.16
N ASN A 727 17.04 -16.10 -0.39
CA ASN A 727 15.76 -15.89 -1.09
C ASN A 727 14.72 -15.22 -0.17
N THR A 728 14.01 -14.21 -0.68
CA THR A 728 13.12 -13.36 0.13
C THR A 728 11.64 -13.75 0.05
N PHE A 729 11.31 -14.88 -0.57
CA PHE A 729 9.92 -15.28 -0.76
C PHE A 729 9.21 -15.60 0.57
N THR A 730 8.07 -14.94 0.82
CA THR A 730 7.26 -15.07 2.04
C THR A 730 5.89 -15.72 1.80
N GLY A 731 5.51 -15.97 0.55
CA GLY A 731 4.23 -16.56 0.17
C GLY A 731 4.15 -18.07 0.40
N VAL A 732 3.27 -18.74 -0.35
CA VAL A 732 3.02 -20.18 -0.26
C VAL A 732 3.72 -20.94 -1.39
N TRP A 733 4.53 -21.95 -1.05
CA TRP A 733 4.91 -23.00 -2.00
C TRP A 733 3.80 -24.03 -2.09
N ASP A 734 3.05 -23.99 -3.19
CA ASP A 734 1.99 -24.94 -3.49
C ASP A 734 2.55 -26.05 -4.39
N VAL A 735 2.88 -27.17 -3.80
CA VAL A 735 3.53 -28.31 -4.45
C VAL A 735 2.45 -29.33 -4.82
N GLU A 736 1.71 -29.09 -5.91
CA GLU A 736 0.67 -30.01 -6.38
C GLU A 736 1.28 -31.33 -6.87
N GLN A 737 2.33 -31.22 -7.69
CA GLN A 737 3.04 -32.35 -8.30
C GLN A 737 4.53 -32.03 -8.46
N GLY A 738 5.40 -33.01 -8.27
CA GLY A 738 6.86 -32.78 -8.40
C GLY A 738 7.57 -32.74 -7.06
N MET A 739 8.90 -32.65 -7.12
CA MET A 739 9.74 -32.40 -5.96
C MET A 739 10.14 -30.92 -5.88
N LEU A 740 9.81 -30.28 -4.76
CA LEU A 740 10.45 -29.05 -4.31
C LEU A 740 11.58 -29.41 -3.36
N ARG A 741 12.78 -28.88 -3.63
CA ARG A 741 13.96 -29.11 -2.80
C ARG A 741 14.72 -27.83 -2.51
N GLY A 742 15.42 -27.78 -1.39
CA GLY A 742 16.50 -26.82 -1.17
C GLY A 742 16.43 -26.07 0.17
N GLY A 743 17.47 -25.29 0.45
CA GLY A 743 17.56 -24.40 1.61
C GLY A 743 17.15 -22.95 1.31
N GLY A 744 17.04 -22.61 0.02
CA GLY A 744 16.64 -21.30 -0.47
C GLY A 744 15.15 -21.13 -0.64
N LEU A 745 14.34 -21.58 0.32
CA LEU A 745 12.88 -21.53 0.20
C LEU A 745 12.25 -20.26 0.79
N GLY A 746 13.05 -19.35 1.34
CA GLY A 746 12.61 -18.08 1.94
C GLY A 746 11.89 -18.26 3.29
N GLN A 747 11.14 -17.24 3.72
CA GLN A 747 10.28 -17.29 4.92
C GLN A 747 8.83 -17.66 4.52
N SER A 748 8.70 -18.78 3.82
CA SER A 748 7.46 -19.20 3.16
C SER A 748 6.62 -20.17 3.99
N SER A 749 5.38 -20.38 3.55
CA SER A 749 4.53 -21.52 3.93
C SER A 749 4.55 -22.60 2.86
N PHE A 750 4.10 -23.81 3.19
CA PHE A 750 4.06 -24.95 2.28
C PHE A 750 2.69 -25.61 2.26
N VAL A 751 2.18 -25.87 1.05
CA VAL A 751 1.06 -26.78 0.79
C VAL A 751 1.57 -27.89 -0.11
N ILE A 752 1.48 -29.14 0.35
CA ILE A 752 1.96 -30.31 -0.38
C ILE A 752 0.76 -31.15 -0.79
N GLY A 753 0.42 -31.09 -2.08
CA GLY A 753 -0.71 -31.77 -2.69
C GLY A 753 -0.51 -33.28 -2.80
N GLU A 754 -1.37 -33.95 -3.57
CA GLU A 754 -1.43 -35.40 -3.61
C GLU A 754 -0.18 -36.08 -4.19
N GLU A 755 0.49 -35.42 -5.13
CA GLU A 755 1.66 -35.91 -5.86
C GLU A 755 2.90 -35.02 -5.64
N GLY A 756 2.80 -34.11 -4.68
CA GLY A 756 3.87 -33.19 -4.28
C GLY A 756 4.84 -33.80 -3.28
N TYR A 757 6.09 -33.36 -3.37
CA TYR A 757 7.18 -33.80 -2.51
C TYR A 757 8.03 -32.62 -2.05
N LEU A 758 8.28 -32.52 -0.75
CA LEU A 758 9.17 -31.53 -0.15
C LEU A 758 10.43 -32.20 0.41
N TYR A 759 11.61 -31.75 0.00
CA TYR A 759 12.90 -32.19 0.53
C TYR A 759 13.74 -31.00 1.02
N LEU A 760 14.08 -30.97 2.31
CA LEU A 760 14.97 -29.95 2.88
C LEU A 760 16.42 -30.45 2.98
N ASP A 761 17.38 -29.71 2.44
CA ASP A 761 18.82 -29.97 2.58
C ASP A 761 19.55 -29.02 3.56
N THR A 762 18.90 -27.95 4.01
CA THR A 762 19.32 -27.12 5.15
C THR A 762 18.23 -27.06 6.21
N ASP A 763 18.58 -26.65 7.43
CA ASP A 763 17.56 -26.36 8.44
C ASP A 763 16.68 -25.18 7.96
N PHE A 764 15.38 -25.29 8.16
CA PHE A 764 14.38 -24.29 7.78
C PHE A 764 13.71 -23.72 9.04
N TYR A 765 13.62 -22.40 9.13
CA TYR A 765 13.05 -21.72 10.29
C TYR A 765 12.10 -20.60 9.85
N ASN A 766 10.81 -20.77 10.13
CA ASN A 766 9.79 -19.74 9.91
C ASN A 766 8.67 -19.85 10.96
N THR A 767 8.77 -19.07 12.05
CA THR A 767 7.76 -19.08 13.13
C THR A 767 6.42 -18.46 12.76
N ASN A 768 6.28 -17.92 11.55
CA ASN A 768 5.01 -17.40 11.02
C ASN A 768 4.46 -18.29 9.89
N GLY A 769 5.27 -19.21 9.35
CA GLY A 769 4.90 -20.06 8.23
C GLY A 769 4.12 -21.29 8.65
N THR A 770 3.37 -21.85 7.71
CA THR A 770 2.58 -23.07 7.91
C THR A 770 3.07 -24.21 7.03
N LEU A 771 2.86 -25.46 7.46
CA LEU A 771 3.05 -26.67 6.65
C LEU A 771 1.73 -27.44 6.57
N THR A 772 1.19 -27.61 5.36
CA THR A 772 0.01 -28.45 5.12
C THR A 772 0.35 -29.56 4.14
N ILE A 773 0.09 -30.82 4.51
CA ILE A 773 0.11 -31.95 3.59
C ILE A 773 -1.32 -32.44 3.42
N GLU A 774 -1.88 -32.30 2.23
CA GLU A 774 -3.29 -32.58 1.98
C GLU A 774 -3.59 -34.08 2.08
N ALA A 775 -4.71 -34.46 2.70
CA ALA A 775 -5.14 -35.85 2.72
C ALA A 775 -5.57 -36.28 1.31
N ASN A 776 -5.23 -37.50 0.87
CA ASN A 776 -5.89 -38.11 -0.28
C ASN A 776 -7.08 -38.96 0.23
N PRO A 777 -8.34 -38.51 0.10
CA PRO A 777 -9.49 -39.24 0.62
C PRO A 777 -9.84 -40.49 -0.19
N THR A 778 -9.24 -40.73 -1.36
CA THR A 778 -9.73 -41.75 -2.31
C THR A 778 -8.80 -42.94 -2.56
N ASN A 779 -7.54 -42.89 -2.12
CA ASN A 779 -6.53 -43.87 -2.58
C ASN A 779 -5.80 -44.64 -1.46
N SER A 780 -6.55 -45.15 -0.48
CA SER A 780 -6.05 -45.94 0.66
C SER A 780 -5.36 -47.28 0.31
N ALA A 781 -5.24 -47.65 -0.98
CA ALA A 781 -4.74 -48.95 -1.41
C ALA A 781 -3.44 -48.92 -2.23
N VAL A 782 -2.97 -47.75 -2.67
CA VAL A 782 -1.64 -47.63 -3.29
C VAL A 782 -0.67 -47.18 -2.20
N GLY A 783 -0.05 -48.14 -1.52
CA GLY A 783 1.06 -47.82 -0.64
C GLY A 783 2.13 -47.05 -1.42
N GLY A 784 2.55 -45.90 -0.89
CA GLY A 784 3.84 -45.31 -1.26
C GLY A 784 3.85 -43.95 -1.94
N LEU A 785 3.01 -42.99 -1.55
CA LEU A 785 3.34 -41.58 -1.79
C LEU A 785 3.66 -40.92 -0.45
N ILE A 786 4.87 -41.22 0.00
CA ILE A 786 5.64 -40.40 0.92
C ILE A 786 5.67 -38.95 0.39
N ARG A 787 5.57 -37.90 1.20
CA ARG A 787 5.47 -36.50 0.69
C ARG A 787 6.43 -35.51 1.34
N LEU A 788 6.93 -35.84 2.52
CA LEU A 788 7.86 -34.99 3.26
C LEU A 788 9.14 -35.75 3.59
N ALA A 789 10.26 -35.31 3.03
CA ALA A 789 11.60 -35.79 3.34
C ALA A 789 12.34 -34.74 4.18
N LEU A 790 12.32 -34.89 5.50
CA LEU A 790 13.06 -34.04 6.43
C LEU A 790 14.53 -34.46 6.45
N GLY A 791 15.29 -34.12 5.42
CA GLY A 791 16.76 -34.29 5.43
C GLY A 791 17.45 -33.44 6.50
N LYS A 792 16.75 -32.38 6.94
CA LYS A 792 17.14 -31.40 7.97
C LYS A 792 15.95 -30.99 8.81
N SER A 793 16.18 -30.17 9.84
CA SER A 793 15.11 -29.75 10.74
C SER A 793 14.27 -28.62 10.14
N MET A 794 12.97 -28.63 10.39
CA MET A 794 12.02 -27.60 9.99
C MET A 794 11.35 -27.04 11.24
N THR A 795 11.22 -25.72 11.36
CA THR A 795 10.42 -25.04 12.40
C THR A 795 9.34 -24.17 11.76
N VAL A 796 8.08 -24.39 12.12
CA VAL A 796 6.89 -23.71 11.58
C VAL A 796 5.91 -23.30 12.68
N ALA A 797 5.05 -22.31 12.39
CA ALA A 797 4.00 -21.83 13.27
C ALA A 797 2.91 -22.89 13.53
N ALA A 798 2.54 -23.61 12.46
CA ALA A 798 1.51 -24.64 12.48
C ALA A 798 1.84 -25.71 11.44
N ALA A 799 1.48 -26.96 11.73
CA ALA A 799 1.62 -28.06 10.79
C ALA A 799 0.38 -28.95 10.78
N THR A 800 -0.14 -29.24 9.60
CA THR A 800 -1.24 -30.19 9.36
C THR A 800 -0.76 -31.29 8.44
N LEU A 801 -0.73 -32.54 8.93
CA LEU A 801 -0.31 -33.71 8.15
C LEU A 801 -1.53 -34.59 7.87
N TRP A 802 -1.93 -34.69 6.61
CA TRP A 802 -3.12 -35.43 6.15
C TRP A 802 -4.38 -35.04 6.92
N GLY A 803 -4.59 -33.73 7.09
CA GLY A 803 -5.74 -33.18 7.81
C GLY A 803 -5.67 -33.32 9.34
N VAL A 804 -4.58 -33.86 9.90
CA VAL A 804 -4.34 -33.89 11.35
C VAL A 804 -3.39 -32.77 11.73
N GLU A 805 -3.89 -31.83 12.53
CA GLU A 805 -3.08 -30.77 13.12
C GLU A 805 -2.12 -31.36 14.17
N LEU A 806 -0.84 -30.98 14.09
CA LEU A 806 0.16 -31.33 15.09
C LEU A 806 0.14 -30.30 16.22
N ALA A 807 0.18 -30.78 17.45
CA ALA A 807 0.35 -29.91 18.61
C ALA A 807 1.76 -29.28 18.63
N ASP A 808 1.92 -28.18 19.36
CA ASP A 808 3.23 -27.58 19.61
C ASP A 808 4.22 -28.60 20.19
N GLY A 809 5.43 -28.63 19.64
CA GLY A 809 6.49 -29.54 20.03
C GLY A 809 7.45 -29.87 18.89
N THR A 810 8.53 -30.57 19.24
CA THR A 810 9.51 -31.09 18.28
C THR A 810 9.29 -32.59 18.07
N TYR A 811 9.07 -32.99 16.83
CA TYR A 811 8.85 -34.36 16.40
C TYR A 811 10.03 -34.82 15.54
N THR A 812 10.74 -35.86 15.96
CA THR A 812 11.78 -36.48 15.14
C THR A 812 11.17 -37.18 13.93
N ALA A 813 11.93 -37.32 12.84
CA ALA A 813 11.50 -38.11 11.69
C ALA A 813 11.03 -39.53 12.06
N ALA A 814 11.69 -40.17 13.03
CA ALA A 814 11.33 -41.50 13.52
C ALA A 814 9.96 -41.52 14.23
N GLU A 815 9.67 -40.52 15.05
CA GLU A 815 8.37 -40.38 15.72
C GLU A 815 7.25 -40.11 14.71
N LEU A 816 7.49 -39.22 13.74
CA LEU A 816 6.51 -38.93 12.69
C LEU A 816 6.22 -40.18 11.85
N MET A 817 7.26 -40.91 11.40
CA MET A 817 7.11 -42.16 10.64
C MET A 817 6.37 -43.27 11.41
N ALA A 818 6.54 -43.31 12.74
CA ALA A 818 5.88 -44.30 13.58
C ALA A 818 4.39 -44.01 13.83
N HIS A 819 3.91 -42.80 13.52
CA HIS A 819 2.53 -42.40 13.80
C HIS A 819 1.55 -43.10 12.83
N PRO A 820 0.48 -43.75 13.33
CA PRO A 820 -0.41 -44.56 12.51
C PRO A 820 -1.23 -43.77 11.49
N THR A 821 -1.52 -42.49 11.77
CA THR A 821 -2.41 -41.68 10.92
C THR A 821 -1.66 -41.01 9.78
N TYR A 822 -0.45 -40.48 10.03
CA TYR A 822 0.27 -39.63 9.08
C TYR A 822 1.70 -40.10 8.83
N GLY A 823 2.16 -41.21 9.41
CA GLY A 823 3.53 -41.68 9.23
C GLY A 823 3.87 -42.04 7.78
N ALA A 824 2.87 -42.41 6.98
CA ALA A 824 3.06 -42.64 5.56
C ALA A 824 3.20 -41.35 4.72
N ALA A 825 2.98 -40.16 5.30
CA ALA A 825 3.34 -38.89 4.69
C ALA A 825 4.86 -38.61 4.74
N ILE A 826 5.62 -39.36 5.56
CA ILE A 826 7.03 -39.07 5.86
C ILE A 826 7.97 -40.03 5.14
N HIS A 827 9.04 -39.50 4.56
CA HIS A 827 10.02 -40.28 3.81
C HIS A 827 10.95 -41.04 4.73
N SER A 828 11.28 -42.26 4.36
CA SER A 828 12.34 -43.07 4.99
C SER A 828 13.73 -42.44 4.94
N LEU A 829 13.95 -41.41 4.12
CA LEU A 829 15.19 -40.64 4.04
C LEU A 829 15.24 -39.51 5.07
N SER A 830 14.15 -39.27 5.79
CA SER A 830 14.06 -38.23 6.80
C SER A 830 14.99 -38.55 7.98
N THR A 831 15.91 -37.63 8.28
CA THR A 831 16.84 -37.73 9.41
C THR A 831 16.75 -36.52 10.36
N GLY A 832 16.04 -35.47 9.98
CA GLY A 832 15.80 -34.26 10.77
C GLY A 832 14.59 -34.35 11.71
N SER A 833 14.05 -33.18 12.06
CA SER A 833 12.89 -33.01 12.94
C SER A 833 11.93 -31.94 12.42
N LEU A 834 10.67 -31.99 12.83
CA LEU A 834 9.67 -30.96 12.61
C LEU A 834 9.33 -30.34 13.98
N THR A 835 9.60 -29.05 14.16
CA THR A 835 9.17 -28.28 15.32
C THR A 835 7.96 -27.45 14.94
N VAL A 836 6.84 -27.69 15.61
CA VAL A 836 5.67 -26.82 15.56
C VAL A 836 5.75 -25.91 16.78
N GLN A 837 5.79 -24.61 16.53
CA GLN A 837 5.83 -23.61 17.57
C GLN A 837 4.84 -22.53 17.19
N SER A 838 3.62 -22.62 17.74
CA SER A 838 2.67 -21.53 17.62
C SER A 838 3.35 -20.21 18.00
N PRO A 839 3.15 -19.13 17.23
CA PRO A 839 3.65 -17.82 17.62
C PRO A 839 3.14 -17.61 19.03
N ALA A 840 4.05 -17.30 19.97
CA ALA A 840 3.71 -17.16 21.39
C ALA A 840 2.38 -16.44 21.46
N LYS A 841 1.31 -17.18 21.79
CA LYS A 841 -0.05 -16.67 21.71
C LYS A 841 0.01 -15.39 22.52
N ILE A 842 -0.08 -14.25 21.85
CA ILE A 842 -0.09 -12.97 22.53
C ILE A 842 -1.41 -13.03 23.27
N VAL A 843 -1.37 -13.54 24.50
CA VAL A 843 -2.46 -13.42 25.45
C VAL A 843 -2.58 -11.92 25.55
N PRO A 844 -3.69 -11.31 25.10
CA PRO A 844 -3.89 -9.89 25.33
C PRO A 844 -3.77 -9.72 26.84
N GLU A 845 -2.78 -8.96 27.27
CA GLU A 845 -2.70 -8.53 28.65
C GLU A 845 -3.98 -7.74 28.88
N ILE A 846 -4.90 -8.26 29.70
CA ILE A 846 -6.10 -7.52 30.09
C ILE A 846 -5.59 -6.41 31.01
N ASP A 847 -5.26 -5.26 30.43
CA ASP A 847 -4.61 -4.17 31.16
C ASP A 847 -5.52 -3.57 32.25
N TYR A 848 -6.85 -3.59 32.08
CA TYR A 848 -7.80 -3.19 33.12
C TYR A 848 -9.24 -3.63 32.82
N VAL A 849 -10.01 -3.86 33.90
CA VAL A 849 -11.48 -3.99 33.88
C VAL A 849 -12.04 -2.69 34.44
N GLU A 850 -12.80 -1.95 33.63
CA GLU A 850 -13.44 -0.70 34.08
C GLU A 850 -14.77 -0.99 34.79
N PHE A 851 -14.98 -0.37 35.95
CA PHE A 851 -16.22 -0.46 36.72
C PHE A 851 -16.99 0.87 36.59
N GLY A 852 -18.02 0.90 35.76
CA GLY A 852 -18.93 2.05 35.67
C GLY A 852 -20.08 1.95 36.66
N MET A 853 -20.14 2.84 37.66
CA MET A 853 -21.33 2.97 38.52
C MET A 853 -22.26 4.07 37.98
N SER A 854 -23.49 3.70 37.62
CA SER A 854 -24.56 4.64 37.30
C SER A 854 -25.83 4.23 38.06
N GLY A 855 -26.20 5.00 39.10
CA GLY A 855 -27.41 4.77 39.89
C GLY A 855 -27.32 3.65 40.93
N SER A 856 -28.48 3.14 41.37
CA SER A 856 -28.62 2.08 42.38
C SER A 856 -28.37 0.65 41.85
N ASP A 857 -28.05 0.52 40.57
CA ASP A 857 -27.85 -0.75 39.90
C ASP A 857 -26.39 -0.85 39.40
N LEU A 858 -25.70 -1.92 39.79
CA LEU A 858 -24.35 -2.21 39.34
C LEU A 858 -24.43 -2.92 37.97
N LEU A 859 -24.04 -2.24 36.90
CA LEU A 859 -23.87 -2.87 35.59
C LEU A 859 -22.44 -3.44 35.50
N ILE A 860 -22.32 -4.76 35.37
CA ILE A 860 -21.03 -5.40 35.08
C ILE A 860 -21.05 -5.75 33.58
N GLY A 861 -20.38 -4.94 32.77
CA GLY A 861 -20.12 -5.23 31.37
C GLY A 861 -18.63 -5.48 31.15
N TRP A 862 -18.28 -6.47 30.35
CA TRP A 862 -16.96 -6.56 29.73
C TRP A 862 -17.11 -6.17 28.26
N VAL A 863 -16.17 -5.38 27.74
CA VAL A 863 -16.07 -5.16 26.29
C VAL A 863 -14.97 -6.08 25.79
N ALA A 864 -15.37 -7.15 25.08
CA ALA A 864 -14.43 -7.99 24.35
C ALA A 864 -14.44 -7.51 22.90
N THR A 865 -13.33 -6.95 22.42
CA THR A 865 -13.20 -6.44 21.04
C THR A 865 -13.10 -7.56 20.00
N ASN A 866 -12.93 -8.80 20.43
CA ASN A 866 -12.82 -9.97 19.57
C ASN A 866 -13.89 -10.98 20.01
N TYR A 867 -14.67 -11.51 19.07
CA TYR A 867 -15.76 -12.50 19.26
C TYR A 867 -15.30 -13.86 19.85
N ALA A 868 -14.50 -13.87 20.91
CA ALA A 868 -13.97 -15.05 21.57
C ALA A 868 -14.97 -15.59 22.62
N THR A 869 -15.01 -16.91 22.79
CA THR A 869 -15.85 -17.57 23.78
C THR A 869 -15.04 -17.82 25.04
N TYR A 870 -15.39 -17.17 26.14
CA TYR A 870 -14.67 -17.33 27.40
C TYR A 870 -15.33 -18.39 28.30
N THR A 871 -14.51 -19.19 28.98
CA THR A 871 -14.98 -20.07 30.05
C THR A 871 -14.85 -19.33 31.39
N VAL A 872 -15.96 -19.18 32.11
CA VAL A 872 -16.00 -18.57 33.44
C VAL A 872 -16.29 -19.61 34.52
N GLN A 873 -15.68 -19.43 35.70
CA GLN A 873 -15.90 -20.25 36.89
C GLN A 873 -16.42 -19.37 38.03
N ALA A 874 -17.45 -19.83 38.73
CA ALA A 874 -17.90 -19.21 39.98
C ALA A 874 -16.79 -19.35 41.03
N ASP A 875 -16.33 -18.23 41.56
CA ASP A 875 -15.33 -18.17 42.61
C ASP A 875 -16.03 -18.20 43.97
N ALA A 876 -16.05 -19.37 44.61
CA ALA A 876 -16.72 -19.60 45.88
C ALA A 876 -15.98 -18.97 47.08
N ASP A 877 -14.74 -18.50 46.88
CA ASP A 877 -13.89 -17.97 47.95
C ASP A 877 -14.08 -16.46 48.16
N LEU A 878 -14.75 -15.77 47.23
CA LEU A 878 -15.13 -14.36 47.36
C LEU A 878 -16.49 -14.23 48.05
N VAL A 879 -16.46 -14.10 49.38
CA VAL A 879 -17.64 -13.72 50.17
C VAL A 879 -17.86 -12.22 50.07
N ASN A 880 -19.11 -11.78 49.85
CA ASN A 880 -19.47 -10.36 49.91
C ASN A 880 -18.92 -9.74 51.21
N PRO A 881 -18.27 -8.56 51.14
CA PRO A 881 -17.99 -7.78 52.33
C PRO A 881 -19.28 -7.61 53.16
N PRO A 882 -19.23 -7.67 54.51
CA PRO A 882 -20.43 -7.71 55.36
C PRO A 882 -21.41 -6.53 55.22
N GLU A 883 -21.05 -5.51 54.44
CA GLU A 883 -21.80 -4.27 54.29
C GLU A 883 -22.35 -4.05 52.87
N TRP A 884 -22.17 -5.01 51.95
CA TRP A 884 -22.54 -4.86 50.54
C TRP A 884 -23.67 -5.84 50.17
N ASP A 885 -24.91 -5.35 50.14
CA ASP A 885 -26.05 -6.06 49.54
C ASP A 885 -26.10 -5.75 48.03
N ILE A 886 -25.35 -6.51 47.23
CA ILE A 886 -25.44 -6.42 45.77
C ILE A 886 -26.62 -7.28 45.31
N THR A 887 -27.67 -6.65 44.79
CA THR A 887 -28.79 -7.33 44.13
C THR A 887 -28.65 -7.16 42.63
N VAL A 888 -28.20 -8.20 41.91
CA VAL A 888 -28.14 -8.19 40.45
C VAL A 888 -29.54 -8.50 39.91
N THR A 889 -30.26 -7.47 39.46
CA THR A 889 -31.66 -7.56 39.03
C THR A 889 -31.84 -7.88 37.55
N ASN A 890 -30.82 -7.64 36.70
CA ASN A 890 -30.84 -8.01 35.29
C ASN A 890 -29.42 -8.13 34.71
N ILE A 891 -29.23 -9.02 33.73
CA ILE A 891 -27.99 -9.12 32.93
C ILE A 891 -28.39 -8.85 31.48
N THR A 892 -27.99 -7.71 30.95
CA THR A 892 -28.17 -7.36 29.53
C THR A 892 -26.82 -7.24 28.87
N GLY A 893 -26.54 -8.13 27.92
CA GLY A 893 -25.33 -8.07 27.08
C GLY A 893 -25.50 -7.05 25.95
N VAL A 894 -24.44 -6.30 25.68
CA VAL A 894 -24.25 -5.53 24.45
C VAL A 894 -23.06 -6.16 23.72
N ASP A 895 -23.29 -6.53 22.47
CA ASP A 895 -22.36 -7.10 21.48
C ASP A 895 -21.49 -8.31 21.87
N GLY A 896 -22.00 -9.49 21.48
CA GLY A 896 -21.36 -10.80 21.65
C GLY A 896 -22.25 -11.75 22.44
N GLN A 897 -23.06 -12.54 21.74
CA GLN A 897 -24.03 -13.49 22.31
C GLN A 897 -23.41 -14.39 23.41
N ILE A 898 -23.88 -14.24 24.65
CA ILE A 898 -23.65 -15.27 25.69
C ILE A 898 -24.65 -16.41 25.42
N ILE A 899 -24.18 -17.49 24.79
CA ILE A 899 -24.94 -18.75 24.71
C ILE A 899 -24.57 -19.61 25.91
N ILE A 900 -25.42 -19.62 26.93
CA ILE A 900 -25.29 -20.53 28.07
C ILE A 900 -25.82 -21.91 27.64
N THR A 901 -24.93 -22.86 27.35
CA THR A 901 -25.31 -24.18 26.83
C THR A 901 -25.70 -25.20 27.90
N ASN A 902 -25.63 -24.87 29.19
CA ASN A 902 -26.12 -25.74 30.27
C ASN A 902 -27.00 -24.95 31.27
N ASP A 903 -28.30 -25.05 31.03
CA ASP A 903 -29.38 -24.60 31.90
C ASP A 903 -29.31 -25.38 33.24
N THR A 904 -28.98 -24.69 34.35
CA THR A 904 -29.57 -24.89 35.71
C THR A 904 -28.91 -24.16 36.90
N SER A 905 -27.80 -23.39 36.80
CA SER A 905 -27.27 -22.73 38.03
C SER A 905 -26.32 -21.53 37.86
N VAL A 906 -26.76 -20.45 37.21
CA VAL A 906 -26.15 -19.13 37.51
C VAL A 906 -26.81 -18.62 38.78
N VAL A 907 -26.04 -18.56 39.88
CA VAL A 907 -26.52 -17.99 41.15
C VAL A 907 -26.11 -16.51 41.12
N PRO A 908 -27.06 -15.55 41.10
CA PRO A 908 -26.76 -14.12 40.97
C PRO A 908 -25.89 -13.52 42.09
N SER A 909 -25.60 -14.30 43.15
CA SER A 909 -24.88 -13.89 44.34
C SER A 909 -23.41 -14.34 44.38
N LEU A 910 -22.85 -14.85 43.28
CA LEU A 910 -21.46 -15.32 43.22
C LEU A 910 -20.62 -14.46 42.28
N PHE A 911 -19.36 -14.26 42.61
CA PHE A 911 -18.36 -13.69 41.71
C PHE A 911 -17.92 -14.76 40.70
N TYR A 912 -17.66 -14.35 39.46
CA TYR A 912 -17.19 -15.24 38.40
C TYR A 912 -15.84 -14.74 37.90
N ARG A 913 -14.87 -15.65 37.76
CA ARG A 913 -13.57 -15.36 37.14
C ARG A 913 -13.46 -16.06 35.80
N VAL A 914 -12.73 -15.46 34.86
CA VAL A 914 -12.37 -16.11 33.59
C VAL A 914 -11.28 -17.14 33.87
N ILE A 915 -11.49 -18.39 33.47
CA ILE A 915 -10.54 -19.49 33.67
C ILE A 915 -9.98 -20.07 32.36
N GLY A 916 -10.46 -19.59 31.22
CA GLY A 916 -10.00 -20.06 29.91
C GLY A 916 -10.65 -19.30 28.76
N ASN A 917 -10.02 -19.43 27.59
CA ASN A 917 -10.44 -18.88 26.32
C ASN A 917 -10.42 -19.99 25.26
#